data_AF-A0A7R9AC86-F1
#
_entry.id   AF-A0A7R9AC86-F1
#
_cell.length_a   1.000
_cell.length_b   1.000
_cell.length_c   1.000
_cell.angle_alpha   90.00
_cell.angle_beta   90.00
_cell.angle_gamma   90.00
#
_symmetry.space_group_name_H-M   'P 1'
#
loop_
_entity.id
_entity.type
_entity.pdbx_description
1 polymer ?
#
loop_
_entity_poly.entity_id
_entity_poly.type
_entity_poly.pdbx_seq_one_letter_code
_entity_poly.pdbx_strand_id
1 'polypeptide(L)'
;MQSVCRWWYWVLYSFGLVLVVVGSILYSTAPKNFEKMVKKQLLSDTKTEAFRNWIEPPIPIYLQFYMFNVTNPDEFLYMGATPKLQQLGPYTYREILKTEVLEIYDNGTVEYFHTRTFHWDESMSSGKESDIIISLNAPVLLMAMKMAEMGFGALLESIIPLIEPLDEGKPFLRKSVAELLFQGYELTFMEIIYHFLIDEMNLPEDLVNQMFDSILPPEMSDGKFGYYRLNGTSDGNYLVGTGVNGPEDFADIKLWRGEPFHYKRPWRTDECNMINGTDGTIFPPFVDENSILYVFTPDLCRSVYITHEMEVEYQGIPGLRFIVDPDVIEDPAINLDNQCFCLSNGTCLKAGALDLSECLGVPLVMSMPHFYLGSEDYYNESIVEGLEPRKEWHQTFVDLEPVRIHTLSYLTGTILNASKKLQVNFKLRPVEHYPSFANVTEMLFPIFWMNESVTLPQEFADDLYTTIVMPQEAITIGSQVAFGIGLFTILQQSLDSKAEAFKNWIEPSIPIYLQFYVFNVTNLDKFLYEGATPNLQQLGPYTYREILKTEMLEIYDNGTAEYFHNRTYIFEDSMSEGKESDIITTLNTPVLTMVGLLEELNNPFFDAGFDLIIEAMETTDDGKPLLRKSVEELLIKGYELTFIDKLWDVLVHDLLLDEEFVNETFSDILPPEMADGIFGYYLGTDNMKMKIGREVLLPNEATFELDEAMQVVLTRRALNGTSDGVYLVGTGENGPEDFADIKLWQGEPFHYKEPWRTDECNMINGTDGTIFPPYVDENSILYVFTPDLCRSVYLTYEQDVELQGTPGLRFIVDPDVLEDPEINLANKCFCLSDGTCLKAGVLDLSECRDIPLVMSMPHFYLGSEEYFNESVVEGLEPRKEWHQTFVDLEP
;
A
#
# COMPACT_ATOMS: atom_id res chain seq x y z
N MET A 1 -27.36 -29.77 3.56
CA MET A 1 -26.05 -29.56 2.92
C MET A 1 -25.70 -28.06 2.87
N GLN A 2 -26.65 -27.19 2.50
CA GLN A 2 -26.50 -25.71 2.54
C GLN A 2 -26.16 -25.12 3.94
N SER A 3 -26.73 -25.65 5.03
CA SER A 3 -26.43 -25.16 6.40
C SER A 3 -24.99 -25.43 6.85
N VAL A 4 -24.38 -26.51 6.34
CA VAL A 4 -22.99 -26.87 6.64
C VAL A 4 -22.04 -25.96 5.86
N CYS A 5 -22.34 -25.66 4.58
CA CYS A 5 -21.58 -24.68 3.79
C CYS A 5 -21.61 -23.29 4.43
N ARG A 6 -22.79 -22.76 4.79
CA ARG A 6 -22.93 -21.42 5.38
C ARG A 6 -22.16 -21.27 6.69
N TRP A 7 -22.09 -22.32 7.51
CA TRP A 7 -21.28 -22.30 8.75
C TRP A 7 -19.77 -22.24 8.47
N TRP A 8 -19.28 -23.00 7.50
CA TRP A 8 -17.87 -22.95 7.09
C TRP A 8 -17.47 -21.59 6.52
N TYR A 9 -18.37 -20.91 5.81
CA TYR A 9 -18.13 -19.54 5.33
C TYR A 9 -17.91 -18.55 6.49
N TRP A 10 -18.76 -18.56 7.52
CA TRP A 10 -18.58 -17.68 8.68
C TRP A 10 -17.31 -17.99 9.46
N VAL A 11 -16.94 -19.26 9.56
CA VAL A 11 -15.70 -19.69 10.22
C VAL A 11 -14.47 -19.18 9.47
N LEU A 12 -14.44 -19.29 8.13
CA LEU A 12 -13.33 -18.80 7.31
C LEU A 12 -13.23 -17.28 7.30
N TYR A 13 -14.36 -16.56 7.22
CA TYR A 13 -14.39 -15.10 7.32
C TYR A 13 -13.83 -14.62 8.65
N SER A 14 -14.32 -15.22 9.74
CA SER A 14 -13.88 -14.89 11.09
C SER A 14 -12.39 -15.18 11.28
N PHE A 15 -11.91 -16.28 10.71
CA PHE A 15 -10.49 -16.64 10.73
C PHE A 15 -9.64 -15.65 9.93
N GLY A 16 -10.06 -15.25 8.73
CA GLY A 16 -9.39 -14.25 7.92
C GLY A 16 -9.31 -12.89 8.61
N LEU A 17 -10.42 -12.45 9.22
CA LEU A 17 -10.48 -11.20 9.97
C LEU A 17 -9.57 -11.22 11.20
N VAL A 18 -9.54 -12.34 11.93
CA VAL A 18 -8.60 -12.54 13.04
C VAL A 18 -7.16 -12.46 12.55
N LEU A 19 -6.82 -13.09 11.42
CA LEU A 19 -5.45 -13.04 10.87
C LEU A 19 -5.05 -11.63 10.42
N VAL A 20 -5.94 -10.87 9.79
CA VAL A 20 -5.67 -9.46 9.42
C VAL A 20 -5.44 -8.61 10.67
N VAL A 21 -6.30 -8.75 11.69
CA VAL A 21 -6.17 -8.02 12.95
C VAL A 21 -4.87 -8.40 13.67
N VAL A 22 -4.59 -9.70 13.82
CA VAL A 22 -3.37 -10.19 14.47
C VAL A 22 -2.12 -9.77 13.70
N GLY A 23 -2.10 -9.92 12.37
CA GLY A 23 -1.00 -9.48 11.52
C GLY A 23 -0.74 -7.98 11.64
N SER A 24 -1.80 -7.16 11.62
CA SER A 24 -1.70 -5.70 11.77
C SER A 24 -1.24 -5.26 13.16
N ILE A 25 -1.73 -5.93 14.22
CA ILE A 25 -1.29 -5.68 15.59
C ILE A 25 0.18 -6.07 15.74
N LEU A 26 0.60 -7.24 15.26
CA LEU A 26 1.99 -7.68 15.31
C LEU A 26 2.90 -6.72 14.54
N TYR A 27 2.54 -6.35 13.32
CA TYR A 27 3.30 -5.41 12.50
C TYR A 27 3.47 -4.04 13.17
N SER A 28 2.42 -3.53 13.83
CA SER A 28 2.46 -2.21 14.49
C SER A 28 3.07 -2.21 15.89
N THR A 29 3.00 -3.33 16.62
CA THR A 29 3.44 -3.40 18.02
C THR A 29 4.80 -4.07 18.20
N ALA A 30 5.20 -4.99 17.34
CA ALA A 30 6.49 -5.68 17.45
C ALA A 30 7.69 -4.71 17.44
N PRO A 31 7.77 -3.71 16.54
CA PRO A 31 8.88 -2.76 16.55
C PRO A 31 8.93 -1.95 17.85
N LYS A 32 7.77 -1.48 18.33
CA LYS A 32 7.67 -0.71 19.59
C LYS A 32 8.04 -1.54 20.82
N ASN A 33 7.71 -2.83 20.82
CA ASN A 33 8.07 -3.73 21.90
C ASN A 33 9.57 -4.07 21.86
N PHE A 34 10.14 -4.20 20.66
CA PHE A 34 11.58 -4.40 20.48
C PHE A 34 12.36 -3.15 20.90
N GLU A 35 11.92 -1.96 20.48
CA GLU A 35 12.48 -0.68 20.93
C GLU A 35 12.46 -0.57 22.47
N LYS A 36 11.36 -0.96 23.12
CA LYS A 36 11.29 -1.03 24.60
C LYS A 36 12.24 -2.06 25.19
N MET A 37 12.51 -3.16 24.49
CA MET A 37 13.46 -4.18 24.94
C MET A 37 14.90 -3.68 24.85
N VAL A 38 15.27 -3.05 23.73
CA VAL A 38 16.59 -2.41 23.55
C VAL A 38 16.78 -1.29 24.58
N LYS A 39 15.77 -0.43 24.79
CA LYS A 39 15.82 0.62 25.83
C LYS A 39 16.00 0.06 27.26
N LYS A 40 15.58 -1.18 27.52
CA LYS A 40 15.80 -1.86 28.81
C LYS A 40 17.19 -2.47 28.95
N GLN A 41 17.92 -2.64 27.86
CA GLN A 41 19.29 -3.16 27.86
C GLN A 41 20.36 -2.06 27.90
N LEU A 42 19.98 -0.78 28.01
CA LEU A 42 20.93 0.34 28.12
C LEU A 42 21.73 0.29 29.44
N LEU A 43 22.73 1.18 29.60
CA LEU A 43 23.67 1.23 30.75
C LEU A 43 23.01 1.58 32.10
N SER A 44 21.68 1.63 32.14
CA SER A 44 20.87 2.04 33.28
C SER A 44 20.70 0.95 34.36
N ASP A 45 20.90 -0.32 34.01
CA ASP A 45 20.83 -1.44 34.95
C ASP A 45 22.13 -2.25 34.92
N THR A 46 22.82 -2.29 36.06
CA THR A 46 24.12 -2.97 36.23
C THR A 46 24.06 -4.49 36.04
N LYS A 47 22.85 -5.05 35.93
CA LYS A 47 22.61 -6.48 35.69
C LYS A 47 22.46 -6.82 34.21
N THR A 48 22.36 -5.84 33.32
CA THR A 48 22.19 -6.08 31.89
C THR A 48 23.48 -6.66 31.29
N GLU A 49 23.32 -7.36 30.17
CA GLU A 49 24.45 -7.87 29.40
C GLU A 49 25.25 -6.77 28.74
N ALA A 50 24.59 -5.73 28.22
CA ALA A 50 25.27 -4.56 27.65
C ALA A 50 26.15 -3.86 28.68
N PHE A 51 25.69 -3.67 29.93
CA PHE A 51 26.51 -3.08 30.99
C PHE A 51 27.75 -3.94 31.30
N ARG A 52 27.61 -5.26 31.34
CA ARG A 52 28.75 -6.18 31.55
C ARG A 52 29.75 -6.14 30.40
N ASN A 53 29.26 -6.16 29.16
CA ASN A 53 30.09 -6.10 27.96
C ASN A 53 30.76 -4.72 27.79
N TRP A 54 30.17 -3.66 28.31
CA TRP A 54 30.81 -2.34 28.34
C TRP A 54 31.90 -2.24 29.43
N ILE A 55 31.74 -2.92 30.57
CA ILE A 55 32.80 -2.95 31.60
C ILE A 55 34.05 -3.67 31.09
N GLU A 56 33.84 -4.84 30.49
CA GLU A 56 34.90 -5.71 30.00
C GLU A 56 34.47 -6.25 28.63
N PRO A 57 34.84 -5.55 27.55
CA PRO A 57 34.50 -5.96 26.19
C PRO A 57 35.00 -7.38 25.90
N PRO A 58 34.11 -8.30 25.49
CA PRO A 58 34.50 -9.68 25.22
C PRO A 58 35.25 -9.82 23.87
N ILE A 59 35.18 -8.78 23.03
CA ILE A 59 35.76 -8.75 21.69
C ILE A 59 37.22 -8.26 21.78
N PRO A 60 38.19 -8.96 21.17
CA PRO A 60 39.58 -8.51 21.17
C PRO A 60 39.76 -7.25 20.30
N ILE A 61 40.40 -6.24 20.87
CA ILE A 61 40.85 -5.03 20.17
C ILE A 61 42.33 -5.21 19.83
N TYR A 62 42.73 -4.89 18.60
CA TYR A 62 44.11 -4.96 18.15
C TYR A 62 44.61 -3.59 17.73
N LEU A 63 45.74 -3.18 18.30
CA LEU A 63 46.48 -1.98 17.93
C LEU A 63 47.73 -2.37 17.15
N GLN A 64 47.81 -1.95 15.89
CA GLN A 64 48.88 -2.28 14.97
C GLN A 64 49.69 -1.04 14.63
N PHE A 65 51.01 -1.09 14.80
CA PHE A 65 51.91 0.01 14.43
C PHE A 65 52.65 -0.28 13.12
N TYR A 66 52.76 0.74 12.29
CA TYR A 66 53.50 0.74 11.02
C TYR A 66 54.53 1.87 11.06
N MET A 67 55.78 1.51 11.28
CA MET A 67 56.89 2.43 11.51
C MET A 67 57.46 2.91 10.17
N PHE A 68 57.78 4.20 10.06
CA PHE A 68 58.52 4.73 8.91
C PHE A 68 60.02 4.73 9.19
N ASN A 69 60.72 3.75 8.63
CA ASN A 69 62.18 3.66 8.72
C ASN A 69 62.86 4.57 7.70
N VAL A 70 63.76 5.44 8.15
CA VAL A 70 64.50 6.36 7.27
C VAL A 70 65.71 5.66 6.67
N THR A 71 65.82 5.66 5.34
CA THR A 71 66.88 4.93 4.62
C THR A 71 68.08 5.80 4.24
N ASN A 72 67.93 7.13 4.23
CA ASN A 72 68.96 8.10 3.84
C ASN A 72 69.12 9.29 4.82
N PRO A 73 69.23 9.06 6.15
CA PRO A 73 69.24 10.14 7.14
C PRO A 73 70.37 11.15 6.93
N ASP A 74 71.58 10.69 6.60
CA ASP A 74 72.75 11.58 6.40
C ASP A 74 72.64 12.42 5.13
N GLU A 75 72.10 11.84 4.04
CA GLU A 75 71.88 12.57 2.79
C GLU A 75 70.81 13.66 2.97
N PHE A 76 69.75 13.35 3.73
CA PHE A 76 68.70 14.29 4.09
C PHE A 76 69.26 15.47 4.91
N LEU A 77 69.97 15.18 6.01
CA LEU A 77 70.51 16.22 6.91
C LEU A 77 71.59 17.08 6.27
N TYR A 78 72.57 16.46 5.60
CA TYR A 78 73.81 17.13 5.23
C TYR A 78 73.92 17.48 3.73
N MET A 79 73.11 16.85 2.88
CA MET A 79 73.14 17.09 1.43
C MET A 79 71.85 17.74 0.90
N GLY A 80 70.83 17.92 1.75
CA GLY A 80 69.53 18.47 1.36
C GLY A 80 68.77 17.56 0.40
N ALA A 81 69.03 16.25 0.43
CA ALA A 81 68.29 15.27 -0.34
C ALA A 81 66.86 15.11 0.21
N THR A 82 65.91 14.64 -0.60
CA THR A 82 64.57 14.28 -0.12
C THR A 82 64.63 13.05 0.80
N PRO A 83 63.91 13.03 1.94
CA PRO A 83 63.90 11.89 2.84
C PRO A 83 63.17 10.69 2.22
N LYS A 84 63.75 9.50 2.39
CA LYS A 84 63.24 8.23 1.86
C LYS A 84 62.79 7.33 2.99
N LEU A 85 61.48 7.10 3.04
CA LEU A 85 60.83 6.31 4.08
C LEU A 85 60.54 4.89 3.57
N GLN A 86 60.76 3.92 4.44
CA GLN A 86 60.36 2.53 4.26
C GLN A 86 59.39 2.14 5.38
N GLN A 87 58.15 1.83 5.03
CA GLN A 87 57.19 1.31 6.00
C GLN A 87 57.60 -0.10 6.47
N LEU A 88 57.63 -0.30 7.78
CA LEU A 88 57.84 -1.60 8.44
C LEU A 88 56.70 -1.88 9.41
N GLY A 89 56.09 -3.06 9.34
CA GLY A 89 54.96 -3.46 10.19
C GLY A 89 54.00 -4.41 9.45
N PRO A 90 52.85 -4.75 10.06
CA PRO A 90 52.42 -4.30 11.38
C PRO A 90 53.23 -4.92 12.53
N TYR A 91 53.39 -4.13 13.59
CA TYR A 91 53.77 -4.57 14.94
C TYR A 91 52.49 -4.55 15.78
N THR A 92 51.94 -5.72 16.08
CA THR A 92 50.57 -5.89 16.59
C THR A 92 50.57 -6.13 18.09
N TYR A 93 49.73 -5.39 18.79
CA TYR A 93 49.46 -5.52 20.21
C TYR A 93 47.97 -5.77 20.42
N ARG A 94 47.63 -6.72 21.28
CA ARG A 94 46.27 -6.89 21.79
C ARG A 94 46.04 -5.87 22.90
N GLU A 95 45.02 -5.04 22.73
CA GLU A 95 44.55 -4.11 23.73
C GLU A 95 43.51 -4.80 24.63
N ILE A 96 43.68 -4.62 25.94
CA ILE A 96 42.71 -5.00 26.95
C ILE A 96 42.23 -3.70 27.59
N LEU A 97 40.99 -3.36 27.27
CA LEU A 97 40.26 -2.23 27.83
C LEU A 97 39.50 -2.70 29.07
N LYS A 98 39.75 -2.05 30.21
CA LYS A 98 39.02 -2.31 31.45
C LYS A 98 38.39 -1.03 31.97
N THR A 99 37.07 -1.02 32.03
CA THR A 99 36.29 0.12 32.53
C THR A 99 36.13 -0.01 34.04
N GLU A 100 36.41 1.07 34.78
CA GLU A 100 36.14 1.16 36.20
C GLU A 100 35.06 2.22 36.45
N VAL A 101 33.91 1.78 36.94
CA VAL A 101 32.78 2.66 37.25
C VAL A 101 33.00 3.29 38.61
N LEU A 102 32.98 4.62 38.65
CA LEU A 102 33.13 5.41 39.86
C LEU A 102 31.79 5.58 40.57
N GLU A 103 30.80 6.11 39.85
CA GLU A 103 29.48 6.40 40.40
C GLU A 103 28.39 6.35 39.30
N ILE A 104 27.21 5.86 39.66
CA ILE A 104 26.00 5.93 38.82
C ILE A 104 25.02 6.85 39.51
N TYR A 105 24.62 7.92 38.82
CA TYR A 105 23.78 8.98 39.37
C TYR A 105 22.30 8.76 39.03
N ASP A 106 21.43 9.17 39.96
CA ASP A 106 19.96 9.09 39.80
C ASP A 106 19.42 9.94 38.62
N ASN A 107 20.20 10.91 38.12
CA ASN A 107 19.85 11.72 36.95
C ASN A 107 20.06 10.98 35.61
N GLY A 108 20.46 9.70 35.65
CA GLY A 108 20.70 8.89 34.46
C GLY A 108 22.08 9.07 33.84
N THR A 109 23.09 9.49 34.61
CA THR A 109 24.49 9.56 34.16
C THR A 109 25.38 8.58 34.92
N VAL A 110 26.50 8.18 34.31
CA VAL A 110 27.52 7.31 34.91
C VAL A 110 28.90 7.93 34.75
N GLU A 111 29.66 7.99 35.84
CA GLU A 111 31.06 8.39 35.83
C GLU A 111 31.95 7.15 35.84
N TYR A 112 32.93 7.10 34.94
CA TYR A 112 33.86 5.98 34.80
C TYR A 112 35.20 6.45 34.23
N PHE A 113 36.19 5.56 34.23
CA PHE A 113 37.41 5.73 33.45
C PHE A 113 37.86 4.40 32.85
N HIS A 114 38.62 4.47 31.76
CA HIS A 114 39.22 3.31 31.11
C HIS A 114 40.65 3.13 31.56
N THR A 115 41.06 1.89 31.84
CA THR A 115 42.48 1.51 31.92
C THR A 115 42.81 0.66 30.72
N ARG A 116 43.85 1.06 29.96
CA ARG A 116 44.27 0.37 28.74
C ARG A 116 45.57 -0.37 28.98
N THR A 117 45.63 -1.64 28.59
CA THR A 117 46.87 -2.43 28.64
C THR A 117 47.13 -3.09 27.29
N PHE A 118 48.41 -3.16 26.91
CA PHE A 118 48.82 -3.61 25.58
C PHE A 118 49.76 -4.81 25.71
N HIS A 119 49.41 -5.89 25.02
CA HIS A 119 50.16 -7.14 25.01
C HIS A 119 50.63 -7.50 23.61
N TRP A 120 51.93 -7.71 23.43
CA TRP A 120 52.50 -8.09 22.15
C TRP A 120 51.88 -9.38 21.59
N ASP A 121 51.47 -9.35 20.31
CA ASP A 121 51.00 -10.52 19.56
C ASP A 121 51.95 -10.82 18.40
N GLU A 122 52.87 -11.77 18.63
CA GLU A 122 53.84 -12.19 17.62
C GLU A 122 53.18 -12.84 16.39
N SER A 123 52.01 -13.48 16.56
CA SER A 123 51.36 -14.23 15.48
C SER A 123 50.72 -13.33 14.42
N MET A 124 50.32 -12.12 14.83
CA MET A 124 49.70 -11.10 14.00
C MET A 124 50.69 -10.00 13.57
N SER A 125 51.98 -10.17 13.87
CA SER A 125 53.03 -9.20 13.57
C SER A 125 53.92 -9.67 12.42
N SER A 126 54.31 -8.75 11.53
CA SER A 126 55.23 -9.06 10.43
C SER A 126 56.72 -8.95 10.83
N GLY A 127 56.99 -8.28 11.95
CA GLY A 127 58.32 -8.09 12.52
C GLY A 127 58.35 -8.40 14.02
N LYS A 128 59.50 -8.19 14.66
CA LYS A 128 59.70 -8.34 16.11
C LYS A 128 59.79 -6.99 16.79
N GLU A 129 59.39 -6.91 18.06
CA GLU A 129 59.60 -5.70 18.86
C GLU A 129 61.07 -5.26 18.94
N SER A 130 62.00 -6.19 18.73
CA SER A 130 63.45 -5.94 18.67
C SER A 130 63.94 -5.34 17.34
N ASP A 131 63.09 -5.23 16.33
CA ASP A 131 63.47 -4.70 15.02
C ASP A 131 63.88 -3.23 15.14
N ILE A 132 65.01 -2.88 14.52
CA ILE A 132 65.62 -1.56 14.67
C ILE A 132 65.06 -0.61 13.61
N ILE A 133 64.53 0.52 14.07
CA ILE A 133 64.03 1.61 13.24
C ILE A 133 64.99 2.79 13.35
N ILE A 134 65.34 3.39 12.20
CA ILE A 134 66.00 4.69 12.13
C ILE A 134 64.89 5.74 12.08
N SER A 135 64.73 6.52 13.15
CA SER A 135 63.67 7.51 13.30
C SER A 135 64.22 8.88 13.69
N LEU A 136 63.46 9.92 13.37
CA LEU A 136 63.73 11.29 13.83
C LEU A 136 63.76 11.32 15.36
N ASN A 137 64.75 11.99 15.93
CA ASN A 137 64.88 12.15 17.37
C ASN A 137 63.96 13.24 17.90
N ALA A 138 62.72 12.85 18.22
CA ALA A 138 61.69 13.76 18.69
C ALA A 138 62.09 14.57 19.95
N PRO A 139 62.67 13.97 21.01
CA PRO A 139 63.15 14.73 22.18
C PRO A 139 64.22 15.79 21.84
N VAL A 140 65.22 15.44 21.05
CA VAL A 140 66.28 16.38 20.65
C VAL A 140 65.73 17.50 19.77
N LEU A 141 64.82 17.18 18.84
CA LEU A 141 64.14 18.18 18.01
C LEU A 141 63.29 19.12 18.87
N LEU A 142 62.50 18.59 19.79
CA LEU A 142 61.68 19.37 20.72
C LEU A 142 62.54 20.35 21.53
N MET A 143 63.61 19.84 22.16
CA MET A 143 64.55 20.66 22.92
C MET A 143 65.14 21.77 22.06
N ALA A 144 65.64 21.43 20.87
CA ALA A 144 66.23 22.38 19.95
C ALA A 144 65.25 23.49 19.55
N MET A 145 64.02 23.13 19.18
CA MET A 145 62.98 24.08 18.78
C MET A 145 62.56 24.99 19.94
N LYS A 146 62.30 24.42 21.13
CA LYS A 146 61.91 25.19 22.32
C LYS A 146 63.02 26.13 22.78
N MET A 147 64.26 25.65 22.84
CA MET A 147 65.41 26.50 23.19
C MET A 147 65.60 27.65 22.20
N ALA A 148 65.45 27.39 20.90
CA ALA A 148 65.51 28.43 19.89
C ALA A 148 64.36 29.45 20.05
N GLU A 149 63.13 29.00 20.29
CA GLU A 149 61.96 29.85 20.54
C GLU A 149 62.11 30.73 21.79
N MET A 150 62.74 30.20 22.85
CA MET A 150 63.02 30.92 24.09
C MET A 150 64.22 31.87 23.99
N GLY A 151 64.93 31.91 22.85
CA GLY A 151 66.11 32.74 22.64
C GLY A 151 67.42 32.16 23.19
N PHE A 152 67.45 30.88 23.54
CA PHE A 152 68.63 30.14 24.01
C PHE A 152 69.44 29.49 22.88
N GLY A 153 69.36 30.01 21.65
CA GLY A 153 70.05 29.47 20.49
C GLY A 153 71.58 29.36 20.66
N ALA A 154 72.25 30.40 21.17
CA ALA A 154 73.69 30.35 21.42
C ALA A 154 74.09 29.28 22.47
N LEU A 155 73.20 29.00 23.42
CA LEU A 155 73.41 27.92 24.39
C LEU A 155 73.25 26.55 23.72
N LEU A 156 72.29 26.41 22.81
CA LEU A 156 72.10 25.20 22.00
C LEU A 156 73.39 24.84 21.24
N GLU A 157 74.06 25.80 20.60
CA GLU A 157 75.35 25.57 19.90
C GLU A 157 76.44 24.99 20.82
N SER A 158 76.39 25.29 22.12
CA SER A 158 77.34 24.77 23.10
C SER A 158 76.96 23.37 23.60
N ILE A 159 75.66 23.04 23.59
CA ILE A 159 75.13 21.75 24.04
C ILE A 159 75.26 20.68 22.96
N ILE A 160 74.99 21.01 21.69
CA ILE A 160 74.97 20.03 20.59
C ILE A 160 76.25 19.19 20.51
N PRO A 161 77.48 19.76 20.59
CA PRO A 161 78.72 18.98 20.57
C PRO A 161 78.88 18.02 21.76
N LEU A 162 78.20 18.26 22.88
CA LEU A 162 78.23 17.39 24.07
C LEU A 162 77.32 16.18 23.91
N ILE A 163 76.17 16.35 23.24
CA ILE A 163 75.12 15.32 23.17
C ILE A 163 75.17 14.50 21.87
N GLU A 164 75.52 15.08 20.71
CA GLU A 164 75.55 14.36 19.42
C GLU A 164 76.48 13.13 19.38
N PRO A 165 77.59 13.05 20.16
CA PRO A 165 78.37 11.81 20.25
C PRO A 165 77.60 10.62 20.84
N LEU A 166 76.54 10.88 21.61
CA LEU A 166 75.63 9.86 22.16
C LEU A 166 74.62 9.45 21.10
N ASP A 167 74.28 8.16 21.05
CA ASP A 167 73.35 7.66 20.04
C ASP A 167 71.95 8.30 20.14
N GLU A 168 71.50 8.56 21.35
CA GLU A 168 70.27 9.26 21.71
C GLU A 168 70.34 10.79 21.61
N GLY A 169 71.52 11.37 21.37
CA GLY A 169 71.70 12.81 21.14
C GLY A 169 71.81 13.17 19.66
N LYS A 170 71.82 12.17 18.76
CA LYS A 170 71.85 12.39 17.31
C LYS A 170 70.50 12.88 16.78
N PRO A 171 70.47 13.64 15.67
CA PRO A 171 69.23 14.09 15.04
C PRO A 171 68.32 12.94 14.57
N PHE A 172 68.93 11.82 14.11
CA PHE A 172 68.25 10.55 13.86
C PHE A 172 68.86 9.50 14.78
N LEU A 173 67.99 8.72 15.42
CA LEU A 173 68.38 7.70 16.39
C LEU A 173 67.99 6.31 15.91
N ARG A 174 68.65 5.29 16.44
CA ARG A 174 68.45 3.88 16.08
C ARG A 174 67.95 3.13 17.29
N LYS A 175 66.68 2.77 17.31
CA LYS A 175 66.05 2.09 18.45
C LYS A 175 65.14 0.97 18.00
N SER A 176 64.97 0.00 18.88
CA SER A 176 63.99 -1.06 18.67
C SER A 176 62.56 -0.50 18.72
N VAL A 177 61.61 -1.20 18.10
CA VAL A 177 60.19 -0.82 18.15
C VAL A 177 59.68 -0.77 19.60
N ALA A 178 60.07 -1.72 20.45
CA ALA A 178 59.74 -1.70 21.88
C ALA A 178 60.20 -0.40 22.56
N GLU A 179 61.47 0.00 22.34
CA GLU A 179 62.04 1.23 22.90
C GLU A 179 61.34 2.48 22.37
N LEU A 180 60.98 2.52 21.08
CA LEU A 180 60.30 3.68 20.49
C LEU A 180 58.85 3.83 20.96
N LEU A 181 58.14 2.73 21.25
CA LEU A 181 56.74 2.74 21.61
C LEU A 181 56.53 2.69 23.13
N PHE A 182 56.43 1.48 23.69
CA PHE A 182 55.94 1.24 25.05
C PHE A 182 57.03 1.16 26.12
N GLN A 183 58.18 0.53 25.82
CA GLN A 183 59.28 0.37 26.80
C GLN A 183 59.91 1.72 27.13
N GLY A 184 60.00 2.58 26.12
CA GLY A 184 60.74 3.84 26.19
C GLY A 184 62.25 3.63 26.23
N TYR A 185 63.00 4.69 25.92
CA TYR A 185 64.44 4.77 26.12
C TYR A 185 64.79 5.95 27.04
N GLU A 186 65.91 5.82 27.75
CA GLU A 186 66.43 6.86 28.66
C GLU A 186 66.96 8.05 27.85
N LEU A 187 66.81 9.26 28.39
CA LEU A 187 67.37 10.50 27.85
C LEU A 187 68.62 10.91 28.64
N THR A 188 69.68 10.11 28.59
CA THR A 188 70.94 10.37 29.34
C THR A 188 71.59 11.72 28.98
N PHE A 189 71.35 12.24 27.78
CA PHE A 189 71.82 13.57 27.39
C PHE A 189 71.25 14.70 28.28
N MET A 190 70.09 14.49 28.92
CA MET A 190 69.50 15.47 29.84
C MET A 190 70.35 15.66 31.10
N GLU A 191 70.92 14.59 31.65
CA GLU A 191 71.82 14.65 32.81
C GLU A 191 73.11 15.42 32.47
N ILE A 192 73.64 15.20 31.26
CA ILE A 192 74.83 15.91 30.77
C ILE A 192 74.55 17.40 30.61
N ILE A 193 73.39 17.76 30.04
CA ILE A 193 72.99 19.17 29.91
C ILE A 193 72.83 19.79 31.31
N TYR A 194 72.18 19.09 32.23
CA TYR A 194 71.96 19.56 33.59
C TYR A 194 73.27 19.92 34.30
N HIS A 195 74.24 18.98 34.29
CA HIS A 195 75.56 19.20 34.85
C HIS A 195 76.34 20.30 34.12
N PHE A 196 76.26 20.36 32.80
CA PHE A 196 76.92 21.42 32.03
C PHE A 196 76.40 22.82 32.42
N LEU A 197 75.08 22.97 32.58
CA LEU A 197 74.48 24.26 32.93
C LEU A 197 74.83 24.70 34.37
N ILE A 198 74.91 23.78 35.31
CA ILE A 198 75.23 24.09 36.71
C ILE A 198 76.74 24.21 36.92
N ASP A 199 77.51 23.19 36.54
CA ASP A 199 78.91 23.06 36.93
C ASP A 199 79.83 23.90 36.03
N GLU A 200 79.59 23.90 34.71
CA GLU A 200 80.44 24.61 33.74
C GLU A 200 79.97 26.04 33.48
N MET A 201 78.65 26.24 33.36
CA MET A 201 78.07 27.58 33.12
C MET A 201 77.72 28.34 34.41
N ASN A 202 77.81 27.69 35.57
CA ASN A 202 77.55 28.29 36.89
C ASN A 202 76.17 28.96 36.98
N LEU A 203 75.15 28.35 36.36
CA LEU A 203 73.76 28.80 36.47
C LEU A 203 73.12 28.34 37.79
N PRO A 204 72.23 29.13 38.40
CA PRO A 204 71.48 28.69 39.59
C PRO A 204 70.63 27.46 39.29
N GLU A 205 70.64 26.49 40.20
CA GLU A 205 69.87 25.24 40.09
C GLU A 205 68.37 25.49 39.85
N ASP A 206 67.78 26.46 40.57
CA ASP A 206 66.38 26.85 40.39
C ASP A 206 66.07 27.34 38.96
N LEU A 207 67.02 28.02 38.32
CA LEU A 207 66.87 28.50 36.94
C LEU A 207 66.96 27.33 35.95
N VAL A 208 67.88 26.40 36.18
CA VAL A 208 68.02 25.19 35.36
C VAL A 208 66.77 24.32 35.46
N ASN A 209 66.26 24.09 36.67
CA ASN A 209 65.01 23.34 36.88
C ASN A 209 63.83 24.02 36.14
N GLN A 210 63.67 25.35 36.27
CA GLN A 210 62.65 26.10 35.52
C GLN A 210 62.80 25.99 34.00
N MET A 211 64.04 25.96 33.48
CA MET A 211 64.29 25.78 32.06
C MET A 211 63.86 24.38 31.60
N PHE A 212 64.20 23.33 32.33
CA PHE A 212 63.81 21.96 32.00
C PHE A 212 62.28 21.78 32.07
N ASP A 213 61.63 22.31 33.11
CA ASP A 213 60.17 22.29 33.26
C ASP A 213 59.44 23.03 32.11
N SER A 214 60.11 24.01 31.50
CA SER A 214 59.55 24.78 30.37
C SER A 214 59.79 24.13 29.01
N ILE A 215 60.84 23.31 28.88
CA ILE A 215 61.24 22.66 27.62
C ILE A 215 60.61 21.28 27.50
N LEU A 216 60.63 20.50 28.58
CA LEU A 216 60.13 19.13 28.58
C LEU A 216 58.66 19.08 29.03
N PRO A 217 57.82 18.31 28.31
CA PRO A 217 56.47 18.08 28.75
C PRO A 217 56.48 17.14 29.98
N PRO A 218 55.44 17.20 30.85
CA PRO A 218 55.36 16.39 32.07
C PRO A 218 55.54 14.89 31.83
N GLU A 219 55.14 14.39 30.67
CA GLU A 219 55.24 13.00 30.24
C GLU A 219 56.70 12.50 30.08
N MET A 220 57.67 13.42 29.98
CA MET A 220 59.11 13.12 29.92
C MET A 220 59.85 13.41 31.24
N SER A 221 59.13 13.79 32.31
CA SER A 221 59.73 14.17 33.59
C SER A 221 60.47 13.04 34.32
N ASP A 222 60.17 11.78 33.96
CA ASP A 222 60.87 10.60 34.49
C ASP A 222 62.18 10.28 33.76
N GLY A 223 62.62 11.15 32.83
CA GLY A 223 63.86 11.00 32.08
C GLY A 223 63.78 10.00 30.92
N LYS A 224 62.58 9.51 30.57
CA LYS A 224 62.37 8.53 29.50
C LYS A 224 61.46 9.06 28.42
N PHE A 225 61.69 8.59 27.20
CA PHE A 225 60.82 8.87 26.06
C PHE A 225 60.37 7.60 25.35
N GLY A 226 59.10 7.58 24.96
CA GLY A 226 58.51 6.65 24.01
C GLY A 226 57.22 7.26 23.49
N TYR A 227 56.90 7.03 22.21
CA TYR A 227 55.78 7.69 21.55
C TYR A 227 54.41 7.26 22.09
N TYR A 228 54.31 6.09 22.72
CA TYR A 228 53.05 5.52 23.16
C TYR A 228 53.16 4.84 24.53
N ARG A 229 53.82 5.51 25.51
CA ARG A 229 53.99 5.06 26.90
C ARG A 229 52.69 5.12 27.72
N LEU A 230 51.63 4.51 27.21
CA LEU A 230 50.27 4.54 27.78
C LEU A 230 49.87 3.19 28.41
N ASN A 231 50.78 2.22 28.49
CA ASN A 231 50.48 0.90 29.00
C ASN A 231 50.14 0.91 30.50
N GLY A 232 48.93 0.49 30.85
CA GLY A 232 48.41 0.50 32.22
C GLY A 232 47.94 1.89 32.70
N THR A 233 47.69 2.82 31.78
CA THR A 233 47.27 4.18 32.10
C THR A 233 45.80 4.43 31.72
N SER A 234 45.28 5.58 32.14
CA SER A 234 43.94 6.06 31.84
C SER A 234 43.98 7.43 31.16
N ASP A 235 43.07 7.67 30.23
CA ASP A 235 42.86 8.93 29.52
C ASP A 235 42.03 9.94 30.31
N GLY A 236 41.39 9.53 31.41
CA GLY A 236 40.71 10.38 32.39
C GLY A 236 39.29 9.91 32.70
N ASN A 237 38.63 10.65 33.59
CA ASN A 237 37.24 10.36 33.96
C ASN A 237 36.27 10.91 32.91
N TYR A 238 35.29 10.10 32.54
CA TYR A 238 34.18 10.46 31.68
C TYR A 238 32.89 10.41 32.50
N LEU A 239 32.06 11.45 32.36
CA LEU A 239 30.66 11.42 32.78
C LEU A 239 29.80 11.30 31.53
N VAL A 240 29.11 10.18 31.35
CA VAL A 240 28.28 9.92 30.16
C VAL A 240 26.82 9.69 30.53
N GLY A 241 25.93 9.92 29.58
CA GLY A 241 24.52 9.52 29.72
C GLY A 241 24.34 8.00 29.63
N THR A 242 23.46 7.46 30.46
CA THR A 242 23.16 6.01 30.51
C THR A 242 22.10 5.60 29.47
N GLY A 243 21.47 6.57 28.81
CA GLY A 243 20.35 6.37 27.88
C GLY A 243 18.97 6.28 28.55
N VAL A 244 18.87 6.48 29.88
CA VAL A 244 17.56 6.54 30.59
C VAL A 244 16.68 7.68 30.07
N ASN A 245 17.30 8.81 29.72
CA ASN A 245 16.59 10.01 29.29
C ASN A 245 16.21 9.98 27.80
N GLY A 246 16.75 9.04 27.03
CA GLY A 246 16.55 8.91 25.58
C GLY A 246 17.69 8.14 24.92
N PRO A 247 17.48 7.51 23.75
CA PRO A 247 18.54 6.86 22.98
C PRO A 247 19.73 7.75 22.65
N GLU A 248 19.47 9.02 22.33
CA GLU A 248 20.47 10.04 22.02
C GLU A 248 21.36 10.41 23.21
N ASP A 249 20.90 10.14 24.44
CA ASP A 249 21.69 10.34 25.66
C ASP A 249 22.64 9.16 25.93
N PHE A 250 22.52 8.05 25.20
CA PHE A 250 23.30 6.85 25.44
C PHE A 250 24.78 7.04 25.08
N ALA A 251 25.67 6.85 26.06
CA ALA A 251 27.12 7.01 25.95
C ALA A 251 27.60 8.41 25.53
N ASP A 252 26.69 9.39 25.43
CA ASP A 252 27.01 10.79 25.12
C ASP A 252 27.79 11.42 26.29
N ILE A 253 28.97 11.96 25.99
CA ILE A 253 29.88 12.53 26.97
C ILE A 253 29.37 13.90 27.41
N LYS A 254 29.01 14.01 28.69
CA LYS A 254 28.62 15.26 29.32
C LYS A 254 29.83 16.04 29.83
N LEU A 255 30.78 15.33 30.44
CA LEU A 255 32.02 15.90 30.97
C LEU A 255 33.17 14.94 30.73
N TRP A 256 34.34 15.49 30.39
CA TRP A 256 35.61 14.77 30.43
C TRP A 256 36.56 15.51 31.36
N ARG A 257 37.15 14.80 32.32
CA ARG A 257 37.97 15.38 33.40
C ARG A 257 37.25 16.52 34.15
N GLY A 258 35.93 16.40 34.29
CA GLY A 258 35.07 17.34 35.01
C GLY A 258 34.64 18.58 34.22
N GLU A 259 35.04 18.71 32.95
CA GLU A 259 34.73 19.88 32.12
C GLU A 259 33.90 19.49 30.87
N PRO A 260 32.95 20.33 30.42
CA PRO A 260 32.16 20.10 29.20
C PRO A 260 32.91 20.54 27.92
N PHE A 261 34.04 21.22 28.10
CA PHE A 261 34.98 21.58 27.04
C PHE A 261 36.31 20.91 27.33
N HIS A 262 37.16 20.77 26.32
CA HIS A 262 38.54 20.32 26.53
C HIS A 262 39.21 21.20 27.61
N TYR A 263 39.62 20.61 28.74
CA TYR A 263 40.04 21.37 29.93
C TYR A 263 41.25 22.30 29.69
N LYS A 264 42.13 21.97 28.74
CA LYS A 264 43.24 22.84 28.31
C LYS A 264 42.82 24.00 27.40
N ARG A 265 41.60 23.96 26.85
CA ARG A 265 41.08 24.85 25.80
C ARG A 265 42.11 25.17 24.70
N PRO A 266 42.67 24.16 24.01
CA PRO A 266 43.74 24.37 23.02
C PRO A 266 43.26 25.07 21.74
N TRP A 267 41.95 25.16 21.50
CA TRP A 267 41.38 25.74 20.29
C TRP A 267 40.85 27.16 20.53
N ARG A 268 40.75 27.97 19.47
CA ARG A 268 40.49 29.41 19.60
C ARG A 268 39.08 29.77 20.08
N THR A 269 38.10 28.91 19.83
CA THR A 269 36.69 29.18 20.14
C THR A 269 36.11 28.08 21.02
N ASP A 270 35.07 28.41 21.78
CA ASP A 270 34.42 27.45 22.67
C ASP A 270 33.79 26.31 21.89
N GLU A 271 33.23 26.59 20.70
CA GLU A 271 32.63 25.60 19.81
C GLU A 271 33.62 24.49 19.43
N CYS A 272 34.87 24.83 19.16
CA CYS A 272 35.90 23.88 18.75
C CYS A 272 36.54 23.15 19.92
N ASN A 273 36.39 23.69 21.13
CA ASN A 273 36.72 23.02 22.37
C ASN A 273 35.58 22.14 22.91
N MET A 274 34.41 22.11 22.27
CA MET A 274 33.28 21.28 22.73
C MET A 274 33.63 19.79 22.64
N ILE A 275 33.22 19.07 23.68
CA ILE A 275 33.23 17.61 23.71
C ILE A 275 31.85 17.15 23.27
N ASN A 276 31.76 16.49 22.11
CA ASN A 276 30.52 16.08 21.49
C ASN A 276 30.52 14.57 21.24
N GLY A 277 29.38 13.93 21.49
CA GLY A 277 29.15 12.53 21.17
C GLY A 277 29.82 11.57 22.14
N THR A 278 30.14 10.38 21.66
CA THR A 278 30.67 9.28 22.49
C THR A 278 32.20 9.23 22.45
N ASP A 279 32.80 8.28 23.17
CA ASP A 279 34.25 8.00 23.12
C ASP A 279 34.64 7.12 21.90
N GLY A 280 33.66 6.76 21.06
CA GLY A 280 33.84 5.91 19.87
C GLY A 280 33.87 4.41 20.15
N THR A 281 33.77 3.98 21.41
CA THR A 281 33.71 2.55 21.77
C THR A 281 32.30 1.97 21.63
N ILE A 282 31.29 2.81 21.83
CA ILE A 282 29.87 2.48 21.71
C ILE A 282 29.15 3.68 21.08
N PHE A 283 28.11 3.40 20.31
CA PHE A 283 27.26 4.40 19.66
C PHE A 283 25.81 4.30 20.15
N PRO A 284 25.02 5.39 20.08
CA PRO A 284 23.59 5.34 20.37
C PRO A 284 22.88 4.31 19.48
N PRO A 285 21.83 3.64 19.98
CA PRO A 285 20.99 2.80 19.13
C PRO A 285 20.20 3.64 18.13
N PHE A 286 19.60 2.98 17.15
CA PHE A 286 18.74 3.61 16.13
C PHE A 286 19.48 4.49 15.10
N VAL A 287 20.72 4.14 14.75
CA VAL A 287 21.50 4.82 13.71
C VAL A 287 20.99 4.48 12.31
N ASP A 288 20.79 5.50 11.47
CA ASP A 288 20.38 5.37 10.07
C ASP A 288 21.36 6.08 9.11
N GLU A 289 21.08 6.02 7.82
CA GLU A 289 21.91 6.62 6.75
C GLU A 289 22.03 8.15 6.84
N ASN A 290 21.13 8.83 7.57
CA ASN A 290 21.14 10.29 7.74
C ASN A 290 21.82 10.71 9.05
N SER A 291 22.23 9.76 9.86
CA SER A 291 22.82 10.01 11.17
C SER A 291 24.23 10.60 11.04
N ILE A 292 24.52 11.63 11.82
CA ILE A 292 25.86 12.18 12.00
C ILE A 292 26.31 11.80 13.41
N LEU A 293 27.36 10.98 13.50
CA LEU A 293 27.83 10.46 14.78
C LEU A 293 29.08 11.21 15.21
N TYR A 294 28.98 11.93 16.34
CA TYR A 294 30.12 12.62 16.92
C TYR A 294 30.93 11.67 17.80
N VAL A 295 32.25 11.82 17.76
CA VAL A 295 33.21 11.08 18.57
C VAL A 295 34.22 12.06 19.13
N PHE A 296 34.37 12.08 20.45
CA PHE A 296 35.47 12.75 21.11
C PHE A 296 36.63 11.77 21.29
N THR A 297 37.80 12.13 20.77
CA THR A 297 39.01 11.32 20.95
C THR A 297 40.12 12.14 21.59
N PRO A 298 40.62 11.75 22.79
CA PRO A 298 41.74 12.42 23.44
C PRO A 298 43.00 12.49 22.56
N ASP A 299 43.19 11.50 21.67
CA ASP A 299 44.34 11.43 20.76
C ASP A 299 44.41 12.63 19.79
N LEU A 300 43.26 13.24 19.45
CA LEU A 300 43.18 14.42 18.58
C LEU A 300 42.90 15.71 19.36
N CYS A 301 42.73 15.64 20.68
CA CYS A 301 42.33 16.77 21.53
C CYS A 301 41.05 17.50 21.09
N ARG A 302 40.17 16.84 20.33
CA ARG A 302 38.93 17.44 19.81
C ARG A 302 37.87 16.40 19.50
N SER A 303 36.66 16.89 19.30
CA SER A 303 35.56 16.12 18.72
C SER A 303 35.66 16.10 17.19
N VAL A 304 35.34 14.95 16.61
CA VAL A 304 35.19 14.71 15.17
C VAL A 304 33.82 14.08 14.92
N TYR A 305 33.40 13.98 13.66
CA TYR A 305 32.18 13.27 13.32
C TYR A 305 32.40 12.32 12.14
N ILE A 306 31.57 11.28 12.10
CA ILE A 306 31.54 10.28 11.04
C ILE A 306 30.16 10.26 10.37
N THR A 307 30.15 10.05 9.06
CA THR A 307 28.97 10.07 8.19
C THR A 307 28.86 8.78 7.41
N HIS A 308 27.63 8.42 7.02
CA HIS A 308 27.35 7.20 6.28
C HIS A 308 27.98 7.25 4.87
N GLU A 309 28.65 6.17 4.48
CA GLU A 309 29.22 5.98 3.15
C GLU A 309 28.45 4.94 2.34
N MET A 310 28.23 3.75 2.89
CA MET A 310 27.65 2.62 2.16
C MET A 310 27.06 1.53 3.07
N GLU A 311 26.14 0.74 2.53
CA GLU A 311 25.73 -0.53 3.13
C GLU A 311 26.84 -1.60 3.00
N VAL A 312 27.00 -2.43 4.03
CA VAL A 312 27.94 -3.55 4.08
C VAL A 312 27.25 -4.80 4.61
N GLU A 313 27.86 -5.97 4.42
CA GLU A 313 27.43 -7.22 5.04
C GLU A 313 28.63 -7.84 5.76
N TYR A 314 28.49 -8.06 7.06
CA TYR A 314 29.54 -8.64 7.90
C TYR A 314 29.03 -9.95 8.51
N GLN A 315 29.62 -11.07 8.10
CA GLN A 315 29.26 -12.42 8.59
C GLN A 315 27.76 -12.74 8.50
N GLY A 316 27.08 -12.27 7.44
CA GLY A 316 25.64 -12.45 7.24
C GLY A 316 24.75 -11.43 7.95
N ILE A 317 25.34 -10.50 8.71
CA ILE A 317 24.64 -9.39 9.36
C ILE A 317 24.77 -8.15 8.46
N PRO A 318 23.66 -7.55 8.02
CA PRO A 318 23.73 -6.28 7.30
C PRO A 318 24.28 -5.18 8.22
N GLY A 319 25.00 -4.21 7.65
CA GLY A 319 25.69 -3.12 8.35
C GLY A 319 25.67 -1.81 7.55
N LEU A 320 25.87 -0.69 8.23
CA LEU A 320 26.14 0.62 7.63
C LEU A 320 27.57 1.03 7.94
N ARG A 321 28.34 1.34 6.90
CA ARG A 321 29.70 1.87 7.04
C ARG A 321 29.64 3.38 7.24
N PHE A 322 30.18 3.83 8.36
CA PHE A 322 30.46 5.23 8.66
C PHE A 322 31.94 5.52 8.50
N ILE A 323 32.27 6.68 7.94
CA ILE A 323 33.65 7.13 7.69
C ILE A 323 33.84 8.51 8.29
N VAL A 324 35.08 8.88 8.57
CA VAL A 324 35.38 10.29 8.90
C VAL A 324 35.05 11.15 7.70
N ASP A 325 34.19 12.12 7.89
CA ASP A 325 33.78 13.02 6.83
C ASP A 325 34.99 13.86 6.35
N PRO A 326 35.25 13.96 5.03
CA PRO A 326 36.35 14.79 4.52
C PRO A 326 36.35 16.23 5.06
N ASP A 327 35.17 16.80 5.34
CA ASP A 327 35.04 18.17 5.86
C ASP A 327 35.70 18.35 7.24
N VAL A 328 35.86 17.28 8.04
CA VAL A 328 36.47 17.32 9.38
C VAL A 328 37.94 17.76 9.33
N ILE A 329 38.64 17.40 8.25
CA ILE A 329 40.08 17.67 8.05
C ILE A 329 40.34 18.52 6.81
N GLU A 330 39.31 19.12 6.22
CA GLU A 330 39.43 20.00 5.05
C GLU A 330 40.17 21.31 5.39
N ASP A 331 40.83 21.88 4.39
CA ASP A 331 41.56 23.15 4.48
C ASP A 331 40.65 24.26 5.05
N PRO A 332 41.10 24.97 6.10
CA PRO A 332 40.32 26.08 6.70
C PRO A 332 39.99 27.24 5.74
N ALA A 333 40.64 27.30 4.58
CA ALA A 333 40.29 28.23 3.49
C ALA A 333 39.06 27.76 2.68
N ILE A 334 38.75 26.47 2.68
CA ILE A 334 37.60 25.85 2.01
C ILE A 334 36.46 25.65 3.02
N ASN A 335 36.73 24.95 4.13
CA ASN A 335 35.79 24.79 5.23
C ASN A 335 36.11 25.79 6.36
N LEU A 336 35.38 26.90 6.40
CA LEU A 336 35.61 27.99 7.37
C LEU A 336 35.40 27.56 8.82
N ASP A 337 34.61 26.51 9.08
CA ASP A 337 34.39 25.99 10.43
C ASP A 337 35.69 25.44 11.04
N ASN A 338 36.65 25.02 10.20
CA ASN A 338 37.94 24.51 10.67
C ASN A 338 38.93 25.62 11.10
N GLN A 339 38.62 26.91 10.90
CA GLN A 339 39.54 28.01 11.25
C GLN A 339 39.91 28.10 12.73
N CYS A 340 39.02 27.64 13.61
CA CYS A 340 39.22 27.64 15.05
C CYS A 340 40.25 26.60 15.52
N PHE A 341 40.56 25.57 14.71
CA PHE A 341 41.57 24.54 14.99
C PHE A 341 42.98 24.97 14.56
N CYS A 342 43.12 26.15 13.97
CA CYS A 342 44.42 26.72 13.66
C CYS A 342 45.10 27.29 14.92
N LEU A 343 46.43 27.20 14.98
CA LEU A 343 47.25 27.70 16.09
C LEU A 343 46.94 29.17 16.40
N SER A 344 47.01 29.58 17.66
CA SER A 344 46.68 30.91 18.16
C SER A 344 47.39 32.07 17.43
N ASN A 345 48.53 31.80 16.78
CA ASN A 345 49.29 32.78 15.98
C ASN A 345 48.71 33.06 14.58
N GLY A 346 47.59 32.44 14.19
CA GLY A 346 46.99 32.61 12.86
C GLY A 346 47.35 31.53 11.84
N THR A 347 48.35 30.67 12.11
CA THR A 347 48.83 29.68 11.14
C THR A 347 47.96 28.43 11.10
N CYS A 348 47.56 28.04 9.89
CA CYS A 348 46.76 26.86 9.60
C CYS A 348 47.57 25.89 8.74
N LEU A 349 47.41 24.59 8.99
CA LEU A 349 47.85 23.56 8.06
C LEU A 349 46.82 23.44 6.91
N LYS A 350 47.28 22.98 5.74
CA LYS A 350 46.41 22.55 4.63
C LYS A 350 45.65 21.28 5.00
N ALA A 351 44.65 20.94 4.17
CA ALA A 351 43.81 19.74 4.32
C ALA A 351 44.57 18.47 4.72
N GLY A 352 43.95 17.67 5.59
CA GLY A 352 44.37 16.35 6.04
C GLY A 352 45.39 16.29 7.18
N ALA A 353 45.70 17.42 7.83
CA ALA A 353 46.62 17.48 8.95
C ALA A 353 46.10 18.38 10.08
N LEU A 354 46.27 17.94 11.33
CA LEU A 354 45.87 18.66 12.55
C LEU A 354 47.08 18.90 13.45
N ASP A 355 47.40 20.16 13.71
CA ASP A 355 48.50 20.56 14.59
C ASP A 355 48.08 20.45 16.06
N LEU A 356 48.73 19.57 16.84
CA LEU A 356 48.44 19.34 18.25
C LEU A 356 49.40 20.06 19.19
N SER A 357 50.21 20.99 18.68
CA SER A 357 51.26 21.68 19.45
C SER A 357 50.74 22.40 20.69
N GLU A 358 49.59 23.07 20.59
CA GLU A 358 48.98 23.77 21.74
C GLU A 358 48.36 22.81 22.77
N CYS A 359 47.88 21.65 22.33
CA CYS A 359 47.31 20.66 23.23
C CYS A 359 48.38 19.87 24.01
N LEU A 360 49.40 19.38 23.30
CA LEU A 360 50.39 18.44 23.83
C LEU A 360 51.70 19.11 24.25
N GLY A 361 51.94 20.37 23.86
CA GLY A 361 53.17 21.10 24.15
C GLY A 361 54.39 20.69 23.30
N VAL A 362 54.20 19.77 22.36
CA VAL A 362 55.22 19.21 21.45
C VAL A 362 54.83 19.45 19.99
N PRO A 363 55.77 19.59 19.03
CA PRO A 363 55.48 19.92 17.63
C PRO A 363 54.93 18.73 16.84
N LEU A 364 53.87 18.09 17.37
CA LEU A 364 53.23 16.90 16.84
C LEU A 364 52.04 17.29 15.97
N VAL A 365 51.92 16.62 14.83
CA VAL A 365 50.83 16.79 13.87
C VAL A 365 50.20 15.43 13.59
N MET A 366 48.89 15.32 13.77
CA MET A 366 48.14 14.12 13.42
C MET A 366 47.61 14.21 12.00
N SER A 367 47.61 13.09 11.28
CA SER A 367 46.99 12.93 9.97
C SER A 367 46.37 11.55 9.85
N MET A 368 45.71 11.25 8.73
CA MET A 368 45.48 9.86 8.34
C MET A 368 46.75 9.22 7.77
N PRO A 369 46.85 7.88 7.71
CA PRO A 369 48.01 7.19 7.16
C PRO A 369 48.35 7.63 5.74
N HIS A 370 49.65 7.83 5.49
CA HIS A 370 50.21 8.36 4.25
C HIS A 370 49.59 9.68 3.79
N PHE A 371 49.01 10.46 4.72
CA PHE A 371 48.25 11.67 4.43
C PHE A 371 47.05 11.42 3.49
N TYR A 372 46.35 10.29 3.64
CA TYR A 372 45.04 10.10 3.00
C TYR A 372 44.09 11.26 3.33
N LEU A 373 43.35 11.76 2.34
CA LEU A 373 42.56 13.02 2.38
C LEU A 373 43.38 14.30 2.65
N GLY A 374 44.71 14.22 2.61
CA GLY A 374 45.59 15.37 2.78
C GLY A 374 46.04 16.03 1.48
N SER A 375 46.59 17.22 1.61
CA SER A 375 47.20 17.95 0.50
C SER A 375 48.40 17.18 -0.08
N GLU A 376 48.52 17.15 -1.40
CA GLU A 376 49.67 16.57 -2.13
C GLU A 376 51.02 17.15 -1.69
N ASP A 377 51.03 18.35 -1.12
CA ASP A 377 52.24 19.00 -0.59
C ASP A 377 52.88 18.26 0.58
N TYR A 378 52.15 17.33 1.22
CA TYR A 378 52.67 16.54 2.33
C TYR A 378 53.29 15.20 1.93
N TYR A 379 52.91 14.64 0.78
CA TYR A 379 53.30 13.28 0.39
C TYR A 379 53.84 13.13 -1.02
N ASN A 380 53.93 14.22 -1.80
CA ASN A 380 54.54 14.13 -3.11
C ASN A 380 56.03 13.73 -3.01
N GLU A 381 56.52 13.02 -4.04
CA GLU A 381 57.90 12.50 -4.08
C GLU A 381 58.98 13.58 -4.04
N SER A 382 58.66 14.84 -4.32
CA SER A 382 59.63 15.94 -4.20
C SER A 382 59.86 16.38 -2.75
N ILE A 383 58.91 16.11 -1.86
CA ILE A 383 58.96 16.43 -0.43
C ILE A 383 59.32 15.20 0.41
N VAL A 384 58.80 14.01 0.07
CA VAL A 384 59.09 12.75 0.76
C VAL A 384 58.87 11.55 -0.16
N GLU A 385 59.83 10.65 -0.24
CA GLU A 385 59.69 9.40 -1.00
C GLU A 385 59.19 8.28 -0.08
N GLY A 386 58.29 7.43 -0.60
CA GLY A 386 57.79 6.23 0.10
C GLY A 386 56.40 6.37 0.72
N LEU A 387 55.69 7.48 0.49
CA LEU A 387 54.30 7.64 0.91
C LEU A 387 53.32 7.39 -0.24
N GLU A 388 52.25 6.62 0.00
CA GLU A 388 51.23 6.33 -1.01
C GLU A 388 49.83 6.29 -0.36
N PRO A 389 49.07 7.40 -0.35
CA PRO A 389 47.73 7.41 0.23
C PRO A 389 46.76 6.55 -0.59
N ARG A 390 46.15 5.55 0.06
CA ARG A 390 45.15 4.66 -0.55
C ARG A 390 43.93 4.54 0.36
N LYS A 391 42.74 4.79 -0.19
CA LYS A 391 41.48 4.73 0.56
C LYS A 391 41.29 3.39 1.25
N GLU A 392 41.47 2.29 0.50
CA GLU A 392 41.21 0.93 0.96
C GLU A 392 42.06 0.55 2.18
N TRP A 393 43.24 1.14 2.31
CA TRP A 393 44.19 0.83 3.38
C TRP A 393 44.16 1.86 4.50
N HIS A 394 43.91 3.14 4.19
CA HIS A 394 44.16 4.26 5.11
C HIS A 394 42.89 4.97 5.58
N GLN A 395 41.71 4.61 5.08
CA GLN A 395 40.45 5.13 5.59
C GLN A 395 40.16 4.60 7.01
N THR A 396 39.70 5.51 7.87
CA THR A 396 39.07 5.19 9.15
C THR A 396 37.58 4.95 8.92
N PHE A 397 37.07 3.83 9.42
CA PHE A 397 35.66 3.47 9.28
C PHE A 397 35.12 2.72 10.50
N VAL A 398 33.81 2.73 10.66
CA VAL A 398 33.04 1.95 11.63
C VAL A 398 31.83 1.36 10.93
N ASP A 399 31.73 0.04 10.91
CA ASP A 399 30.57 -0.70 10.42
C ASP A 399 29.63 -0.96 11.60
N LEU A 400 28.46 -0.32 11.58
CA LEU A 400 27.43 -0.44 12.61
C LEU A 400 26.25 -1.26 12.11
N GLU A 401 25.59 -1.98 13.01
CA GLU A 401 24.31 -2.60 12.71
C GLU A 401 23.24 -1.51 12.34
N PRO A 402 22.55 -1.60 11.16
CA PRO A 402 21.72 -0.52 10.61
C PRO A 402 20.43 -0.30 11.40
N VAL A 403 19.69 0.75 11.03
CA VAL A 403 18.21 0.78 11.05
C VAL A 403 17.70 0.74 9.61
N ARG A 404 16.93 -0.29 9.21
CA ARG A 404 16.21 -0.26 7.91
C ARG A 404 14.80 0.29 8.07
N ILE A 405 14.57 1.50 7.54
CA ILE A 405 13.29 2.22 7.52
C ILE A 405 12.14 1.41 6.89
N HIS A 406 12.44 0.54 5.91
CA HIS A 406 11.41 -0.22 5.18
C HIS A 406 11.03 -1.59 5.80
N THR A 407 11.76 -2.06 6.82
CA THR A 407 11.52 -3.37 7.46
C THR A 407 11.40 -3.31 8.98
N LEU A 408 11.37 -2.10 9.58
CA LEU A 408 11.17 -1.91 11.03
C LEU A 408 12.10 -2.82 11.86
N SER A 409 13.37 -2.95 11.45
CA SER A 409 14.34 -3.80 12.14
C SER A 409 15.77 -3.28 12.16
N TYR A 410 16.48 -3.73 13.23
CA TYR A 410 17.88 -3.51 13.62
C TYR A 410 18.10 -2.21 14.41
N LEU A 411 18.40 -2.31 15.71
CA LEU A 411 18.19 -1.23 16.70
C LEU A 411 19.31 -1.11 17.75
N THR A 412 20.45 -1.80 17.62
CA THR A 412 21.42 -1.92 18.72
C THR A 412 22.55 -0.91 18.67
N GLY A 413 22.95 -0.44 17.47
CA GLY A 413 24.15 0.39 17.31
C GLY A 413 25.45 -0.38 17.58
N THR A 414 25.41 -1.72 17.50
CA THR A 414 26.57 -2.60 17.76
C THR A 414 27.62 -2.43 16.67
N ILE A 415 28.89 -2.30 17.07
CA ILE A 415 30.04 -2.30 16.15
C ILE A 415 30.26 -3.72 15.63
N LEU A 416 30.10 -3.91 14.32
CA LEU A 416 30.36 -5.18 13.63
C LEU A 416 31.84 -5.30 13.26
N ASN A 417 32.41 -4.21 12.77
CA ASN A 417 33.79 -4.13 12.31
C ASN A 417 34.22 -2.66 12.31
N ALA A 418 35.35 -2.32 12.92
CA ALA A 418 35.83 -0.95 12.91
C ALA A 418 37.35 -0.90 12.84
N SER A 419 37.84 0.20 12.26
CA SER A 419 39.27 0.45 12.06
C SER A 419 39.51 1.95 12.17
N LYS A 420 40.09 2.36 13.30
CA LYS A 420 40.55 3.72 13.57
C LYS A 420 42.02 3.81 13.21
N LYS A 421 42.34 4.68 12.25
CA LYS A 421 43.69 4.87 11.74
C LYS A 421 44.17 6.29 11.91
N LEU A 422 45.34 6.44 12.53
CA LEU A 422 45.98 7.73 12.80
C LEU A 422 47.47 7.64 12.46
N GLN A 423 48.02 8.73 11.95
CA GLN A 423 49.45 8.89 11.68
C GLN A 423 50.04 10.00 12.52
N VAL A 424 51.16 9.70 13.16
CA VAL A 424 51.94 10.65 13.96
C VAL A 424 53.04 11.24 13.08
N ASN A 425 53.02 12.56 12.98
CA ASN A 425 54.02 13.34 12.26
C ASN A 425 54.62 14.40 13.20
N PHE A 426 55.85 14.82 12.91
CA PHE A 426 56.50 15.95 13.58
C PHE A 426 56.68 17.10 12.62
N LYS A 427 56.40 18.31 13.07
CA LYS A 427 56.66 19.53 12.30
C LYS A 427 58.17 19.81 12.33
N LEU A 428 58.84 19.43 11.26
CA LEU A 428 60.27 19.66 11.08
C LEU A 428 60.47 21.01 10.39
N ARG A 429 61.27 21.88 10.98
CA ARG A 429 61.65 23.19 10.42
C ARG A 429 63.13 23.49 10.66
N PRO A 430 63.76 24.35 9.85
CA PRO A 430 65.12 24.81 10.10
C PRO A 430 65.33 25.32 11.53
N VAL A 431 66.39 24.87 12.20
CA VAL A 431 66.84 25.37 13.50
C VAL A 431 68.24 25.97 13.35
N GLU A 432 68.32 27.31 13.27
CA GLU A 432 69.53 28.07 12.92
C GLU A 432 70.77 27.66 13.74
N HIS A 433 70.60 27.47 15.05
CA HIS A 433 71.66 27.14 16.00
C HIS A 433 71.90 25.63 16.21
N TYR A 434 71.32 24.79 15.34
CA TYR A 434 71.56 23.35 15.32
C TYR A 434 72.09 22.98 13.92
N PRO A 435 73.41 22.78 13.74
CA PRO A 435 74.00 22.54 12.42
C PRO A 435 73.33 21.45 11.57
N SER A 436 72.99 20.30 12.16
CA SER A 436 72.32 19.20 11.47
C SER A 436 70.87 19.52 11.06
N PHE A 437 70.15 20.39 11.79
CA PHE A 437 68.80 20.84 11.45
C PHE A 437 68.75 22.24 10.83
N ALA A 438 69.87 22.91 10.59
CA ALA A 438 69.89 24.28 10.10
C ALA A 438 69.39 24.40 8.65
N ASN A 439 69.59 23.36 7.84
CA ASN A 439 69.31 23.36 6.40
C ASN A 439 68.24 22.33 5.98
N VAL A 440 67.53 21.72 6.92
CA VAL A 440 66.45 20.77 6.57
C VAL A 440 65.27 21.50 5.92
N THR A 441 64.61 20.85 4.97
CA THR A 441 63.37 21.38 4.39
C THR A 441 62.26 21.38 5.43
N GLU A 442 61.48 22.47 5.49
CA GLU A 442 60.30 22.51 6.35
C GLU A 442 59.23 21.55 5.83
N MET A 443 58.79 20.61 6.67
CA MET A 443 57.84 19.57 6.28
C MET A 443 57.14 18.94 7.49
N LEU A 444 56.06 18.20 7.22
CA LEU A 444 55.46 17.28 8.19
C LEU A 444 56.17 15.92 8.06
N PHE A 445 57.07 15.60 8.99
CA PHE A 445 57.89 14.39 8.95
C PHE A 445 57.14 13.20 9.59
N PRO A 446 56.76 12.15 8.83
CA PRO A 446 56.05 11.00 9.38
C PRO A 446 56.95 10.13 10.27
N ILE A 447 56.42 9.65 11.40
CA ILE A 447 57.13 8.75 12.32
C ILE A 447 56.58 7.33 12.22
N PHE A 448 55.28 7.19 12.42
CA PHE A 448 54.55 5.93 12.26
C PHE A 448 53.06 6.23 12.08
N TRP A 449 52.32 5.23 11.60
CA TRP A 449 50.87 5.23 11.71
C TRP A 449 50.39 3.98 12.45
N MET A 450 49.20 4.09 13.03
CA MET A 450 48.58 3.04 13.83
C MET A 450 47.19 2.70 13.31
N ASN A 451 46.81 1.43 13.46
CA ASN A 451 45.48 0.91 13.19
C ASN A 451 44.95 0.23 14.46
N GLU A 452 43.99 0.88 15.11
CA GLU A 452 43.21 0.31 16.19
C GLU A 452 41.96 -0.32 15.56
N SER A 453 41.85 -1.65 15.63
CA SER A 453 40.82 -2.40 14.92
C SER A 453 40.11 -3.40 15.82
N VAL A 454 38.82 -3.54 15.57
CA VAL A 454 37.94 -4.48 16.25
C VAL A 454 37.05 -5.15 15.22
N THR A 455 36.95 -6.47 15.30
CA THR A 455 36.14 -7.29 14.39
C THR A 455 35.28 -8.21 15.22
N LEU A 456 33.97 -8.20 14.99
CA LEU A 456 33.05 -9.08 15.71
C LEU A 456 33.38 -10.55 15.36
N PRO A 457 33.75 -11.40 16.34
CA PRO A 457 34.05 -12.80 16.08
C PRO A 457 32.78 -13.57 15.71
N GLN A 458 32.92 -14.63 14.91
CA GLN A 458 31.78 -15.42 14.40
C GLN A 458 30.84 -15.91 15.50
N GLU A 459 31.36 -16.35 16.65
CA GLU A 459 30.53 -16.80 17.77
C GLU A 459 29.58 -15.72 18.28
N PHE A 460 30.04 -14.47 18.38
CA PHE A 460 29.23 -13.33 18.82
C PHE A 460 28.32 -12.82 17.69
N ALA A 461 28.73 -12.93 16.43
CA ALA A 461 27.88 -12.63 15.30
C ALA A 461 26.70 -13.62 15.21
N ASP A 462 26.96 -14.93 15.41
CA ASP A 462 25.92 -15.96 15.44
C ASP A 462 24.94 -15.74 16.61
N ASP A 463 25.45 -15.36 17.78
CA ASP A 463 24.61 -15.01 18.94
C ASP A 463 23.76 -13.75 18.68
N LEU A 464 24.34 -12.69 18.13
CA LEU A 464 23.62 -11.48 17.71
C LEU A 464 22.54 -11.82 16.68
N TYR A 465 22.87 -12.66 15.68
CA TYR A 465 21.93 -13.07 14.65
C TYR A 465 20.77 -13.89 15.23
N THR A 466 21.05 -14.88 16.07
CA THR A 466 20.02 -15.79 16.60
C THR A 466 19.17 -15.17 17.71
N THR A 467 19.73 -14.29 18.52
CA THR A 467 19.04 -13.67 19.66
C THR A 467 18.25 -12.43 19.27
N ILE A 468 18.73 -11.65 18.28
CA ILE A 468 18.15 -10.34 17.92
C ILE A 468 17.59 -10.38 16.49
N VAL A 469 18.41 -10.70 15.48
CA VAL A 469 18.07 -10.57 14.06
C VAL A 469 16.95 -11.54 13.64
N MET A 470 17.15 -12.85 13.85
CA MET A 470 16.25 -13.90 13.39
C MET A 470 14.83 -13.78 13.98
N PRO A 471 14.62 -13.61 15.30
CA PRO A 471 13.27 -13.48 15.85
C PRO A 471 12.52 -12.28 15.28
N GLN A 472 13.23 -11.19 15.00
CA GLN A 472 12.64 -9.98 14.46
C GLN A 472 12.22 -10.16 12.99
N GLU A 473 13.07 -10.76 12.17
CA GLU A 473 12.72 -11.16 10.79
C GLU A 473 11.53 -12.11 10.78
N ALA A 474 11.52 -13.11 11.66
CA ALA A 474 10.44 -14.09 11.75
C ALA A 474 9.10 -13.44 12.12
N ILE A 475 9.09 -12.47 13.05
CA ILE A 475 7.87 -11.73 13.42
C ILE A 475 7.40 -10.86 12.26
N THR A 476 8.31 -10.15 11.58
CA THR A 476 7.96 -9.29 10.45
C THR A 476 7.38 -10.10 9.30
N ILE A 477 8.09 -11.14 8.85
CA ILE A 477 7.64 -12.06 7.79
C ILE A 477 6.34 -12.74 8.20
N GLY A 478 6.26 -13.25 9.43
CA GLY A 478 5.05 -13.89 9.97
C GLY A 478 3.85 -12.95 9.98
N SER A 479 4.03 -11.67 10.32
CA SER A 479 2.97 -10.66 10.32
C SER A 479 2.47 -10.34 8.91
N GLN A 480 3.39 -10.21 7.93
CA GLN A 480 3.06 -9.96 6.53
C GLN A 480 2.35 -11.16 5.90
N VAL A 481 2.82 -12.38 6.18
CA VAL A 481 2.18 -13.62 5.72
C VAL A 481 0.80 -13.77 6.33
N ALA A 482 0.64 -13.53 7.64
CA ALA A 482 -0.67 -13.57 8.30
C ALA A 482 -1.64 -12.54 7.71
N PHE A 483 -1.18 -11.31 7.48
CA PHE A 483 -1.97 -10.25 6.84
C PHE A 483 -2.37 -10.64 5.40
N GLY A 484 -1.41 -11.13 4.60
CA GLY A 484 -1.64 -11.53 3.22
C GLY A 484 -2.60 -12.71 3.10
N ILE A 485 -2.45 -13.74 3.93
CA ILE A 485 -3.38 -14.87 4.00
C ILE A 485 -4.77 -14.39 4.43
N GLY A 486 -4.85 -13.55 5.47
CA GLY A 486 -6.12 -13.00 5.95
C GLY A 486 -6.86 -12.22 4.86
N LEU A 487 -6.15 -11.30 4.18
CA LEU A 487 -6.70 -10.51 3.09
C LEU A 487 -7.14 -11.39 1.91
N PHE A 488 -6.31 -12.38 1.54
CA PHE A 488 -6.65 -13.33 0.48
C PHE A 488 -7.92 -14.12 0.79
N THR A 489 -8.09 -14.62 2.03
CA THR A 489 -9.31 -15.33 2.42
C THR A 489 -10.56 -14.45 2.40
N ILE A 490 -10.44 -13.17 2.77
CA ILE A 490 -11.55 -12.20 2.72
C ILE A 490 -11.92 -11.87 1.27
N LEU A 491 -10.92 -11.62 0.41
CA LEU A 491 -11.13 -11.30 -1.00
C LEU A 491 -11.71 -12.48 -1.79
N GLN A 492 -11.23 -13.69 -1.55
CA GLN A 492 -11.78 -14.88 -2.18
C GLN A 492 -13.23 -15.11 -1.77
N GLN A 493 -13.57 -14.83 -0.51
CA GLN A 493 -14.96 -14.91 -0.03
C GLN A 493 -15.87 -13.84 -0.64
N SER A 494 -15.36 -12.62 -0.90
CA SER A 494 -16.11 -11.58 -1.61
C SER A 494 -16.36 -11.92 -3.08
N LEU A 495 -15.42 -12.60 -3.73
CA LEU A 495 -15.58 -13.10 -5.10
C LEU A 495 -16.59 -14.27 -5.16
N ASP A 496 -16.54 -15.20 -4.20
CA ASP A 496 -17.47 -16.33 -4.13
C ASP A 496 -18.92 -15.88 -3.85
N SER A 497 -19.13 -14.83 -3.02
CA SER A 497 -20.49 -14.31 -2.76
C SER A 497 -21.11 -13.61 -3.97
N LYS A 498 -20.30 -12.91 -4.78
CA LYS A 498 -20.76 -12.27 -6.03
C LYS A 498 -21.11 -13.32 -7.10
N ALA A 499 -20.35 -14.43 -7.15
CA ALA A 499 -20.63 -15.54 -8.05
C ALA A 499 -21.94 -16.28 -7.69
N GLU A 500 -22.32 -16.37 -6.41
CA GLU A 500 -23.54 -17.04 -5.98
C GLU A 500 -24.81 -16.18 -6.21
N ALA A 501 -24.72 -14.86 -6.07
CA ALA A 501 -25.80 -13.94 -6.43
C ALA A 501 -26.09 -13.94 -7.95
N PHE A 502 -25.03 -13.86 -8.76
CA PHE A 502 -25.14 -13.96 -10.23
C PHE A 502 -25.71 -15.31 -10.67
N LYS A 503 -25.29 -16.41 -10.03
CA LYS A 503 -25.82 -17.74 -10.30
C LYS A 503 -27.31 -17.89 -9.95
N ASN A 504 -27.76 -17.29 -8.84
CA ASN A 504 -29.17 -17.29 -8.45
C ASN A 504 -30.04 -16.43 -9.37
N TRP A 505 -29.49 -15.40 -10.01
CA TRP A 505 -30.22 -14.59 -10.99
C TRP A 505 -30.33 -15.27 -12.36
N ILE A 506 -29.30 -16.02 -12.79
CA ILE A 506 -29.36 -16.82 -14.04
C ILE A 506 -30.41 -17.93 -13.94
N GLU A 507 -30.48 -18.59 -12.78
CA GLU A 507 -31.42 -19.68 -12.53
C GLU A 507 -32.00 -19.52 -11.12
N PRO A 508 -33.17 -18.87 -10.98
CA PRO A 508 -33.81 -18.64 -9.69
C PRO A 508 -34.01 -19.96 -8.95
N SER A 509 -33.44 -20.05 -7.75
CA SER A 509 -33.57 -21.24 -6.91
C SER A 509 -34.92 -21.33 -6.18
N ILE A 510 -35.72 -20.26 -6.21
CA ILE A 510 -37.04 -20.15 -5.59
C ILE A 510 -38.12 -20.42 -6.66
N PRO A 511 -39.06 -21.35 -6.43
CA PRO A 511 -40.13 -21.63 -7.39
C PRO A 511 -41.10 -20.45 -7.49
N ILE A 512 -41.38 -20.01 -8.73
CA ILE A 512 -42.39 -18.99 -9.05
C ILE A 512 -43.70 -19.71 -9.42
N TYR A 513 -44.83 -19.23 -8.93
CA TYR A 513 -46.15 -19.79 -9.23
C TYR A 513 -47.06 -18.73 -9.83
N LEU A 514 -47.64 -19.05 -10.98
CA LEU A 514 -48.67 -18.28 -11.64
C LEU A 514 -50.03 -18.94 -11.38
N GLN A 515 -50.98 -18.20 -10.83
CA GLN A 515 -52.30 -18.71 -10.48
C GLN A 515 -53.37 -18.00 -11.30
N PHE A 516 -54.05 -18.74 -12.16
CA PHE A 516 -55.13 -18.20 -12.97
C PHE A 516 -56.48 -18.38 -12.28
N TYR A 517 -57.26 -17.30 -12.27
CA TYR A 517 -58.65 -17.27 -11.84
C TYR A 517 -59.48 -16.85 -13.05
N VAL A 518 -60.34 -17.75 -13.52
CA VAL A 518 -61.10 -17.57 -14.75
C VAL A 518 -62.57 -17.37 -14.43
N PHE A 519 -63.22 -16.41 -15.09
CA PHE A 519 -64.64 -16.16 -14.91
C PHE A 519 -65.48 -16.94 -15.92
N ASN A 520 -66.28 -17.88 -15.42
CA ASN A 520 -67.23 -18.64 -16.20
C ASN A 520 -68.59 -17.94 -16.18
N VAL A 521 -69.16 -17.64 -17.35
CA VAL A 521 -70.46 -16.96 -17.43
C VAL A 521 -71.59 -17.97 -17.33
N THR A 522 -72.42 -17.87 -16.29
CA THR A 522 -73.43 -18.90 -15.96
C THR A 522 -74.77 -18.72 -16.67
N ASN A 523 -75.08 -17.50 -17.11
CA ASN A 523 -76.34 -17.11 -17.73
C ASN A 523 -76.15 -16.48 -19.12
N LEU A 524 -75.09 -16.87 -19.83
CA LEU A 524 -74.61 -16.19 -21.04
C LEU A 524 -75.64 -16.11 -22.18
N ASP A 525 -76.46 -17.15 -22.37
CA ASP A 525 -77.55 -17.13 -23.38
C ASP A 525 -78.60 -16.05 -23.06
N LYS A 526 -78.94 -15.86 -21.79
CA LYS A 526 -79.88 -14.80 -21.37
C LYS A 526 -79.25 -13.41 -21.46
N PHE A 527 -77.96 -13.32 -21.18
CA PHE A 527 -77.21 -12.08 -21.35
C PHE A 527 -77.24 -11.62 -22.81
N LEU A 528 -76.88 -12.49 -23.76
CA LEU A 528 -76.82 -12.13 -25.18
C LEU A 528 -78.18 -11.94 -25.84
N TYR A 529 -79.16 -12.82 -25.58
CA TYR A 529 -80.41 -12.83 -26.33
C TYR A 529 -81.60 -12.17 -25.62
N GLU A 530 -81.53 -12.01 -24.29
CA GLU A 530 -82.62 -11.44 -23.48
C GLU A 530 -82.23 -10.10 -22.82
N GLY A 531 -80.96 -9.67 -22.93
CA GLY A 531 -80.45 -8.45 -22.30
C GLY A 531 -80.39 -8.53 -20.77
N ALA A 532 -80.30 -9.74 -20.20
CA ALA A 532 -80.10 -9.93 -18.77
C ALA A 532 -78.70 -9.45 -18.34
N THR A 533 -78.50 -9.11 -17.07
CA THR A 533 -77.15 -8.83 -16.54
C THR A 533 -76.30 -10.11 -16.51
N PRO A 534 -75.01 -10.07 -16.92
CA PRO A 534 -74.15 -11.25 -16.89
C PRO A 534 -73.83 -11.66 -15.46
N ASN A 535 -73.88 -12.97 -15.19
CA ASN A 535 -73.55 -13.58 -13.90
C ASN A 535 -72.26 -14.40 -14.04
N LEU A 536 -71.22 -13.91 -13.39
CA LEU A 536 -69.87 -14.48 -13.42
C LEU A 536 -69.66 -15.40 -12.22
N GLN A 537 -69.15 -16.59 -12.50
CA GLN A 537 -68.64 -17.51 -11.49
C GLN A 537 -67.12 -17.59 -11.63
N GLN A 538 -66.38 -17.12 -10.63
CA GLN A 538 -64.94 -17.34 -10.58
C GLN A 538 -64.61 -18.83 -10.36
N LEU A 539 -63.67 -19.34 -11.15
CA LEU A 539 -63.10 -20.67 -11.04
C LEU A 539 -61.57 -20.57 -10.92
N GLY A 540 -60.97 -21.39 -10.07
CA GLY A 540 -59.53 -21.41 -9.81
C GLY A 540 -59.19 -21.38 -8.31
N PRO A 541 -57.90 -21.35 -7.95
CA PRO A 541 -56.77 -21.16 -8.85
C PRO A 541 -56.50 -22.38 -9.74
N TYR A 542 -56.10 -22.10 -10.98
CA TYR A 542 -55.37 -23.03 -11.84
C TYR A 542 -53.89 -22.65 -11.76
N THR A 543 -53.12 -23.43 -10.99
CA THR A 543 -51.75 -23.10 -10.59
C THR A 543 -50.75 -23.72 -11.55
N TYR A 544 -49.86 -22.90 -12.08
CA TYR A 544 -48.71 -23.30 -12.88
C TYR A 544 -47.42 -22.86 -12.19
N ARG A 545 -46.48 -23.78 -12.04
CA ARG A 545 -45.11 -23.44 -11.67
C ARG A 545 -44.38 -22.93 -12.90
N GLU A 546 -43.86 -21.72 -12.79
CA GLU A 546 -43.02 -21.10 -13.80
C GLU A 546 -41.56 -21.48 -13.54
N ILE A 547 -40.91 -22.05 -14.55
CA ILE A 547 -39.46 -22.21 -14.60
C ILE A 547 -38.95 -21.10 -15.51
N LEU A 548 -38.32 -20.12 -14.88
CA LEU A 548 -37.65 -19.00 -15.52
C LEU A 548 -36.16 -19.34 -15.64
N LYS A 549 -35.62 -19.23 -16.86
CA LYS A 549 -34.20 -19.39 -17.13
C LYS A 549 -33.70 -18.18 -17.89
N THR A 550 -32.80 -17.43 -17.28
CA THR A 550 -32.19 -16.24 -17.89
C THR A 550 -31.06 -16.69 -18.81
N GLU A 551 -31.13 -16.31 -20.09
CA GLU A 551 -30.04 -16.55 -21.03
C GLU A 551 -29.29 -15.23 -21.27
N MET A 552 -28.03 -15.20 -20.84
CA MET A 552 -27.13 -14.08 -21.04
C MET A 552 -26.62 -14.07 -22.47
N LEU A 553 -26.82 -12.95 -23.17
CA LEU A 553 -26.29 -12.74 -24.51
C LEU A 553 -24.88 -12.16 -24.43
N GLU A 554 -24.74 -11.00 -23.80
CA GLU A 554 -23.48 -10.26 -23.73
C GLU A 554 -23.39 -9.40 -22.46
N ILE A 555 -22.17 -9.18 -21.97
CA ILE A 555 -21.87 -8.21 -20.90
C ILE A 555 -20.85 -7.24 -21.48
N TYR A 556 -21.17 -5.96 -21.45
CA TYR A 556 -20.36 -4.90 -22.01
C TYR A 556 -19.47 -4.25 -20.95
N ASP A 557 -18.29 -3.78 -21.36
CA ASP A 557 -17.32 -3.09 -20.50
C ASP A 557 -17.82 -1.76 -19.93
N ASN A 558 -18.95 -1.25 -20.41
CA ASN A 558 -19.57 0.00 -19.94
C ASN A 558 -20.52 -0.20 -18.74
N GLY A 559 -20.57 -1.40 -18.16
CA GLY A 559 -21.44 -1.73 -17.04
C GLY A 559 -22.89 -2.05 -17.44
N THR A 560 -23.14 -2.48 -18.68
CA THR A 560 -24.46 -2.96 -19.14
C THR A 560 -24.43 -4.43 -19.56
N ALA A 561 -25.57 -5.09 -19.52
CA ALA A 561 -25.71 -6.50 -19.87
C ALA A 561 -26.99 -6.77 -20.67
N GLU A 562 -26.87 -7.62 -21.68
CA GLU A 562 -28.00 -8.11 -22.48
C GLU A 562 -28.40 -9.52 -22.07
N TYR A 563 -29.70 -9.68 -21.84
CA TYR A 563 -30.29 -10.97 -21.52
C TYR A 563 -31.73 -11.09 -22.05
N PHE A 564 -32.24 -12.32 -22.04
CA PHE A 564 -33.66 -12.58 -22.19
C PHE A 564 -34.11 -13.70 -21.26
N HIS A 565 -35.38 -13.69 -20.87
CA HIS A 565 -35.96 -14.76 -20.07
C HIS A 565 -36.54 -15.84 -20.97
N ASN A 566 -36.25 -17.10 -20.68
CA ASN A 566 -36.97 -18.23 -21.23
C ASN A 566 -37.93 -18.78 -20.17
N ARG A 567 -39.23 -18.76 -20.46
CA ARG A 567 -40.29 -19.14 -19.53
C ARG A 567 -40.95 -20.44 -19.96
N THR A 568 -41.11 -21.34 -18.99
CA THR A 568 -41.84 -22.60 -19.16
C THR A 568 -42.80 -22.80 -18.01
N TYR A 569 -44.02 -23.26 -18.31
CA TYR A 569 -45.09 -23.40 -17.35
C TYR A 569 -45.43 -24.87 -17.14
N ILE A 570 -45.46 -25.31 -15.88
CA ILE A 570 -45.80 -26.68 -15.50
C ILE A 570 -47.05 -26.63 -14.62
N PHE A 571 -48.13 -27.28 -15.05
CA PHE A 571 -49.35 -27.34 -14.25
C PHE A 571 -49.14 -28.13 -12.95
N GLU A 572 -49.55 -27.55 -11.83
CA GLU A 572 -49.44 -28.13 -10.49
C GLU A 572 -50.83 -28.52 -9.96
N ASP A 573 -51.24 -29.75 -10.28
CA ASP A 573 -52.55 -30.31 -9.91
C ASP A 573 -52.82 -30.23 -8.39
N SER A 574 -51.79 -30.42 -7.55
CA SER A 574 -51.94 -30.38 -6.09
C SER A 574 -52.21 -28.98 -5.50
N MET A 575 -51.93 -27.92 -6.26
CA MET A 575 -52.15 -26.52 -5.86
C MET A 575 -53.31 -25.88 -6.63
N SER A 576 -54.02 -26.67 -7.44
CA SER A 576 -55.13 -26.19 -8.26
C SER A 576 -56.46 -26.71 -7.72
N GLU A 577 -57.50 -25.88 -7.77
CA GLU A 577 -58.86 -26.31 -7.38
C GLU A 577 -59.58 -27.06 -8.51
N GLY A 578 -59.16 -26.83 -9.76
CA GLY A 578 -59.71 -27.46 -10.96
C GLY A 578 -58.65 -28.15 -11.81
N LYS A 579 -59.06 -28.70 -12.96
CA LYS A 579 -58.17 -29.32 -13.95
C LYS A 579 -58.03 -28.44 -15.18
N GLU A 580 -56.89 -28.52 -15.86
CA GLU A 580 -56.65 -27.89 -17.17
C GLU A 580 -57.74 -28.21 -18.21
N SER A 581 -58.38 -29.38 -18.09
CA SER A 581 -59.49 -29.82 -18.95
C SER A 581 -60.85 -29.20 -18.61
N ASP A 582 -60.97 -28.40 -17.56
CA ASP A 582 -62.24 -27.77 -17.17
C ASP A 582 -62.71 -26.81 -18.27
N ILE A 583 -63.98 -26.90 -18.64
CA ILE A 583 -64.54 -26.11 -19.74
C ILE A 583 -65.10 -24.80 -19.20
N ILE A 584 -64.63 -23.69 -19.76
CA ILE A 584 -65.10 -22.34 -19.45
C ILE A 584 -65.97 -21.85 -20.60
N THR A 585 -67.10 -21.23 -20.25
CA THR A 585 -67.93 -20.50 -21.21
C THR A 585 -67.68 -19.00 -21.04
N THR A 586 -67.20 -18.34 -22.10
CA THR A 586 -66.89 -16.91 -22.11
C THR A 586 -67.17 -16.28 -23.48
N LEU A 587 -66.95 -14.97 -23.61
CA LEU A 587 -67.03 -14.23 -24.87
C LEU A 587 -65.90 -14.65 -25.81
N ASN A 588 -66.22 -14.74 -27.10
CA ASN A 588 -65.25 -15.04 -28.13
C ASN A 588 -64.49 -13.77 -28.54
N THR A 589 -63.37 -13.50 -27.88
CA THR A 589 -62.53 -12.31 -28.15
C THR A 589 -62.05 -12.24 -29.61
N PRO A 590 -61.60 -13.33 -30.27
CA PRO A 590 -61.29 -13.33 -31.69
C PRO A 590 -62.44 -12.85 -32.58
N VAL A 591 -63.65 -13.35 -32.37
CA VAL A 591 -64.84 -12.93 -33.12
C VAL A 591 -65.15 -11.47 -32.85
N LEU A 592 -65.12 -11.01 -31.59
CA LEU A 592 -65.35 -9.60 -31.24
C LEU A 592 -64.35 -8.67 -31.92
N THR A 593 -63.08 -9.06 -31.97
CA THR A 593 -62.03 -8.30 -32.63
C THR A 593 -62.28 -8.19 -34.12
N MET A 594 -62.60 -9.32 -34.76
CA MET A 594 -62.87 -9.35 -36.19
C MET A 594 -64.11 -8.56 -36.57
N VAL A 595 -65.17 -8.60 -35.75
CA VAL A 595 -66.36 -7.76 -35.95
C VAL A 595 -66.00 -6.28 -35.84
N GLY A 596 -65.22 -5.88 -34.82
CA GLY A 596 -64.77 -4.49 -34.66
C GLY A 596 -63.94 -3.99 -35.86
N LEU A 597 -62.98 -4.79 -36.32
CA LEU A 597 -62.16 -4.47 -37.50
C LEU A 597 -63.00 -4.32 -38.77
N LEU A 598 -63.99 -5.19 -38.96
CA LEU A 598 -64.91 -5.12 -40.11
C LEU A 598 -65.78 -3.86 -40.06
N GLU A 599 -66.20 -3.41 -38.87
CA GLU A 599 -66.93 -2.15 -38.69
C GLU A 599 -66.06 -0.91 -39.00
N GLU A 600 -64.77 -0.92 -38.62
CA GLU A 600 -63.85 0.20 -38.84
C GLU A 600 -63.47 0.40 -40.32
N LEU A 601 -63.46 -0.65 -41.14
CA LEU A 601 -63.07 -0.57 -42.55
C LEU A 601 -63.98 0.33 -43.40
N ASN A 602 -65.19 0.68 -42.91
CA ASN A 602 -66.15 1.61 -43.53
C ASN A 602 -66.25 1.46 -45.06
N ASN A 603 -66.32 0.20 -45.51
CA ASN A 603 -66.22 -0.17 -46.92
C ASN A 603 -67.57 -0.73 -47.39
N PRO A 604 -68.21 -0.11 -48.40
CA PRO A 604 -69.55 -0.50 -48.87
C PRO A 604 -69.68 -1.96 -49.31
N PHE A 605 -68.57 -2.61 -49.65
CA PHE A 605 -68.55 -4.02 -50.05
C PHE A 605 -68.70 -4.95 -48.84
N PHE A 606 -67.99 -4.65 -47.74
CA PHE A 606 -68.10 -5.39 -46.49
C PHE A 606 -69.47 -5.15 -45.84
N ASP A 607 -70.02 -3.93 -45.92
CA ASP A 607 -71.39 -3.64 -45.46
C ASP A 607 -72.46 -4.46 -46.19
N ALA A 608 -72.31 -4.66 -47.50
CA ALA A 608 -73.26 -5.43 -48.31
C ALA A 608 -73.15 -6.95 -48.11
N GLY A 609 -71.96 -7.43 -47.72
CA GLY A 609 -71.67 -8.83 -47.43
C GLY A 609 -71.66 -9.19 -45.94
N PHE A 610 -71.92 -8.22 -45.05
CA PHE A 610 -71.75 -8.38 -43.60
C PHE A 610 -72.54 -9.56 -43.04
N ASP A 611 -73.84 -9.66 -43.39
CA ASP A 611 -74.69 -10.77 -42.94
C ASP A 611 -74.14 -12.14 -43.40
N LEU A 612 -73.58 -12.22 -44.62
CA LEU A 612 -72.99 -13.45 -45.16
C LEU A 612 -71.67 -13.81 -44.46
N ILE A 613 -70.85 -12.80 -44.16
CA ILE A 613 -69.59 -12.92 -43.43
C ILE A 613 -69.84 -13.44 -42.01
N ILE A 614 -70.79 -12.85 -41.29
CA ILE A 614 -71.17 -13.29 -39.95
C ILE A 614 -71.77 -14.69 -39.99
N GLU A 615 -72.68 -14.98 -40.94
CA GLU A 615 -73.26 -16.33 -41.09
C GLU A 615 -72.18 -17.37 -41.36
N ALA A 616 -71.16 -17.04 -42.16
CA ALA A 616 -70.04 -17.92 -42.46
C ALA A 616 -69.17 -18.21 -41.22
N MET A 617 -68.84 -17.19 -40.43
CA MET A 617 -68.09 -17.34 -39.18
C MET A 617 -68.87 -18.26 -38.22
N GLU A 618 -70.17 -18.04 -38.04
CA GLU A 618 -71.02 -18.83 -37.12
C GLU A 618 -71.18 -20.32 -37.51
N THR A 619 -70.80 -20.73 -38.74
CA THR A 619 -70.78 -22.14 -39.15
C THR A 619 -69.68 -22.96 -38.46
N THR A 620 -68.64 -22.30 -37.96
CA THR A 620 -67.56 -22.91 -37.18
C THR A 620 -67.89 -22.83 -35.69
N ASP A 621 -67.32 -23.75 -34.88
CA ASP A 621 -67.57 -23.72 -33.43
C ASP A 621 -66.84 -22.56 -32.73
N ASP A 622 -65.71 -22.13 -33.28
CA ASP A 622 -64.88 -21.01 -32.82
C ASP A 622 -65.23 -19.66 -33.49
N GLY A 623 -66.16 -19.62 -34.44
CA GLY A 623 -66.66 -18.37 -35.04
C GLY A 623 -68.00 -17.89 -34.44
N LYS A 624 -68.53 -18.61 -33.45
CA LYS A 624 -69.71 -18.18 -32.69
C LYS A 624 -69.34 -17.10 -31.68
N PRO A 625 -70.25 -16.17 -31.33
CA PRO A 625 -70.01 -15.18 -30.27
C PRO A 625 -69.66 -15.80 -28.90
N LEU A 626 -70.05 -17.06 -28.71
CA LEU A 626 -69.83 -17.85 -27.51
C LEU A 626 -68.65 -18.79 -27.66
N LEU A 627 -67.68 -18.66 -26.75
CA LEU A 627 -66.51 -19.52 -26.70
C LEU A 627 -66.65 -20.54 -25.56
N ARG A 628 -66.49 -21.82 -25.91
CA ARG A 628 -66.39 -22.93 -24.94
C ARG A 628 -65.12 -23.70 -25.19
N LYS A 629 -64.14 -23.52 -24.30
CA LYS A 629 -62.81 -24.11 -24.41
C LYS A 629 -62.31 -24.54 -23.05
N SER A 630 -61.34 -25.46 -23.03
CA SER A 630 -60.69 -25.83 -21.78
C SER A 630 -59.84 -24.67 -21.24
N VAL A 631 -59.57 -24.68 -19.94
CA VAL A 631 -58.65 -23.70 -19.32
C VAL A 631 -57.26 -23.75 -19.98
N GLU A 632 -56.76 -24.94 -20.33
CA GLU A 632 -55.49 -25.13 -21.05
C GLU A 632 -55.49 -24.40 -22.40
N GLU A 633 -56.56 -24.59 -23.18
CA GLU A 633 -56.74 -24.00 -24.51
C GLU A 633 -56.91 -22.48 -24.43
N LEU A 634 -57.60 -21.96 -23.41
CA LEU A 634 -57.82 -20.53 -23.25
C LEU A 634 -56.56 -19.78 -22.82
N LEU A 635 -55.71 -20.40 -21.99
CA LEU A 635 -54.60 -19.71 -21.34
C LEU A 635 -53.27 -19.97 -22.05
N ILE A 636 -52.78 -21.21 -22.01
CA ILE A 636 -51.38 -21.53 -22.34
C ILE A 636 -51.24 -22.18 -23.72
N LYS A 637 -52.07 -23.17 -24.04
CA LYS A 637 -51.91 -23.96 -25.27
C LYS A 637 -52.44 -23.27 -26.51
N GLY A 638 -53.46 -22.43 -26.35
CA GLY A 638 -54.22 -21.84 -27.44
C GLY A 638 -55.17 -22.82 -28.12
N TYR A 639 -56.01 -22.27 -28.97
CA TYR A 639 -56.89 -23.00 -29.89
C TYR A 639 -56.83 -22.39 -31.30
N GLU A 640 -57.00 -23.23 -32.31
CA GLU A 640 -57.02 -22.81 -33.72
C GLU A 640 -58.27 -21.99 -34.06
N LEU A 641 -58.10 -20.96 -34.90
CA LEU A 641 -59.13 -20.04 -35.39
C LEU A 641 -59.61 -20.46 -36.79
N THR A 642 -60.35 -21.56 -36.86
CA THR A 642 -60.87 -22.12 -38.12
C THR A 642 -61.88 -21.20 -38.81
N PHE A 643 -62.50 -20.27 -38.08
CA PHE A 643 -63.39 -19.28 -38.69
C PHE A 643 -62.65 -18.32 -39.63
N ILE A 644 -61.35 -18.07 -39.43
CA ILE A 644 -60.54 -17.21 -40.31
C ILE A 644 -60.37 -17.87 -41.68
N ASP A 645 -60.06 -19.17 -41.71
CA ASP A 645 -60.00 -19.96 -42.95
C ASP A 645 -61.36 -19.95 -43.67
N LYS A 646 -62.45 -20.05 -42.90
CA LYS A 646 -63.80 -20.03 -43.46
C LYS A 646 -64.19 -18.66 -44.01
N LEU A 647 -63.77 -17.60 -43.34
CA LEU A 647 -63.95 -16.22 -43.79
C LEU A 647 -63.19 -15.97 -45.10
N TRP A 648 -61.94 -16.43 -45.18
CA TRP A 648 -61.13 -16.36 -46.39
C TRP A 648 -61.81 -17.09 -47.56
N ASP A 649 -62.33 -18.29 -47.33
CA ASP A 649 -63.06 -19.09 -48.32
C ASP A 649 -64.29 -18.35 -48.87
N VAL A 650 -65.09 -17.71 -48.02
CA VAL A 650 -66.28 -16.94 -48.44
C VAL A 650 -65.89 -15.67 -49.21
N LEU A 651 -64.86 -14.97 -48.77
CA LEU A 651 -64.40 -13.75 -49.44
C LEU A 651 -63.89 -14.05 -50.86
N VAL A 652 -63.08 -15.11 -51.03
CA VAL A 652 -62.48 -15.47 -52.33
C VAL A 652 -63.46 -16.21 -53.23
N HIS A 653 -64.18 -17.21 -52.73
CA HIS A 653 -64.98 -18.11 -53.58
C HIS A 653 -66.45 -17.68 -53.72
N ASP A 654 -67.08 -17.16 -52.66
CA ASP A 654 -68.51 -16.82 -52.68
C ASP A 654 -68.76 -15.36 -53.05
N LEU A 655 -67.92 -14.44 -52.56
CA LEU A 655 -67.96 -13.01 -52.90
C LEU A 655 -67.07 -12.64 -54.10
N LEU A 656 -66.32 -13.62 -54.63
CA LEU A 656 -65.45 -13.50 -55.82
C LEU A 656 -64.43 -12.35 -55.72
N LEU A 657 -63.91 -12.09 -54.52
CA LEU A 657 -62.81 -11.15 -54.34
C LEU A 657 -61.50 -11.75 -54.86
N ASP A 658 -60.61 -10.86 -55.27
CA ASP A 658 -59.27 -11.24 -55.73
C ASP A 658 -58.45 -11.81 -54.56
N GLU A 659 -57.77 -12.93 -54.79
CA GLU A 659 -57.03 -13.67 -53.76
C GLU A 659 -55.87 -12.84 -53.18
N GLU A 660 -55.20 -12.05 -54.04
CA GLU A 660 -54.12 -11.15 -53.64
C GLU A 660 -54.67 -10.02 -52.77
N PHE A 661 -55.81 -9.42 -53.15
CA PHE A 661 -56.52 -8.43 -52.34
C PHE A 661 -56.96 -8.98 -50.97
N VAL A 662 -57.52 -10.19 -50.90
CA VAL A 662 -57.95 -10.79 -49.61
C VAL A 662 -56.76 -11.09 -48.72
N ASN A 663 -55.67 -11.63 -49.27
CA ASN A 663 -54.45 -11.91 -48.52
C ASN A 663 -53.74 -10.64 -48.04
N GLU A 664 -53.66 -9.60 -48.88
CA GLU A 664 -53.12 -8.29 -48.49
C GLU A 664 -53.98 -7.66 -47.39
N THR A 665 -55.31 -7.68 -47.57
CA THR A 665 -56.25 -7.18 -46.56
C THR A 665 -56.12 -7.94 -45.24
N PHE A 666 -56.07 -9.28 -45.24
CA PHE A 666 -55.93 -10.09 -44.02
C PHE A 666 -54.57 -9.85 -43.36
N SER A 667 -53.50 -9.75 -44.14
CA SER A 667 -52.16 -9.43 -43.62
C SER A 667 -52.08 -8.03 -43.01
N ASP A 668 -52.89 -7.08 -43.49
CA ASP A 668 -52.89 -5.70 -43.01
C ASP A 668 -53.81 -5.49 -41.80
N ILE A 669 -54.93 -6.23 -41.69
CA ILE A 669 -55.94 -6.02 -40.64
C ILE A 669 -55.88 -7.03 -39.50
N LEU A 670 -55.35 -8.24 -39.72
CA LEU A 670 -55.33 -9.24 -38.66
C LEU A 670 -54.35 -8.83 -37.56
N PRO A 671 -54.81 -8.79 -36.30
CA PRO A 671 -53.92 -8.57 -35.17
C PRO A 671 -52.78 -9.61 -35.19
N PRO A 672 -51.55 -9.24 -34.80
CA PRO A 672 -50.46 -10.20 -34.62
C PRO A 672 -50.89 -11.41 -33.78
N GLU A 673 -51.75 -11.19 -32.78
CA GLU A 673 -52.36 -12.14 -31.85
C GLU A 673 -53.21 -13.22 -32.53
N MET A 674 -53.61 -13.00 -33.77
CA MET A 674 -54.44 -13.92 -34.56
C MET A 674 -53.79 -14.31 -35.89
N ALA A 675 -52.69 -13.66 -36.27
CA ALA A 675 -52.02 -13.84 -37.57
C ALA A 675 -51.52 -15.27 -37.82
N ASP A 676 -51.16 -16.00 -36.75
CA ASP A 676 -50.73 -17.40 -36.81
C ASP A 676 -51.91 -18.40 -36.81
N GLY A 677 -53.16 -17.92 -36.80
CA GLY A 677 -54.37 -18.75 -36.79
C GLY A 677 -54.60 -19.51 -35.47
N ILE A 678 -53.91 -19.13 -34.39
CA ILE A 678 -54.06 -19.70 -33.03
C ILE A 678 -54.28 -18.56 -32.06
N PHE A 679 -55.23 -18.69 -31.13
CA PHE A 679 -55.50 -17.70 -30.09
C PHE A 679 -55.45 -18.30 -28.69
N GLY A 680 -54.94 -17.53 -27.74
CA GLY A 680 -55.04 -17.76 -26.30
C GLY A 680 -54.68 -16.49 -25.54
N TYR A 681 -55.27 -16.27 -24.36
CA TYR A 681 -55.11 -15.01 -23.61
C TYR A 681 -53.71 -14.78 -23.06
N TYR A 682 -52.94 -15.84 -22.85
CA TYR A 682 -51.55 -15.75 -22.39
C TYR A 682 -50.54 -16.11 -23.50
N LEU A 683 -51.00 -16.32 -24.74
CA LEU A 683 -50.17 -16.53 -25.92
C LEU A 683 -49.60 -15.21 -26.46
N GLY A 684 -48.30 -15.18 -26.72
CA GLY A 684 -47.55 -14.13 -27.39
C GLY A 684 -47.25 -14.52 -28.83
N THR A 685 -47.02 -13.52 -29.66
CA THR A 685 -47.06 -13.64 -31.11
C THR A 685 -45.68 -13.86 -31.70
N ASP A 686 -45.64 -14.71 -32.72
CA ASP A 686 -44.48 -14.81 -33.59
C ASP A 686 -44.50 -13.65 -34.58
N ASN A 687 -43.32 -13.10 -34.86
CA ASN A 687 -43.05 -12.04 -35.83
C ASN A 687 -42.96 -10.62 -35.28
N MET A 688 -41.91 -10.35 -34.50
CA MET A 688 -41.21 -9.08 -34.65
C MET A 688 -39.78 -9.29 -35.15
N LYS A 689 -39.58 -8.93 -36.43
CA LYS A 689 -38.25 -8.68 -36.97
C LYS A 689 -37.79 -7.34 -36.43
N MET A 690 -36.65 -7.33 -35.74
CA MET A 690 -35.97 -6.10 -35.31
C MET A 690 -35.79 -5.17 -36.50
N LYS A 691 -36.21 -3.90 -36.37
CA LYS A 691 -35.84 -2.84 -37.31
C LYS A 691 -34.41 -2.41 -36.97
N ILE A 692 -33.44 -2.92 -37.72
CA ILE A 692 -32.04 -2.50 -37.64
C ILE A 692 -31.88 -1.23 -38.49
N GLY A 693 -31.36 -0.13 -37.92
CA GLY A 693 -30.85 0.99 -38.72
C GLY A 693 -30.88 2.41 -38.15
N ARG A 694 -30.94 2.63 -36.83
CA ARG A 694 -30.77 3.99 -36.26
C ARG A 694 -29.73 4.01 -35.15
N GLU A 695 -28.82 4.99 -35.19
CA GLU A 695 -28.03 5.42 -34.03
C GLU A 695 -29.01 5.86 -32.92
N VAL A 696 -29.04 5.15 -31.79
CA VAL A 696 -29.83 5.55 -30.62
C VAL A 696 -28.96 6.45 -29.75
N LEU A 697 -29.35 7.73 -29.64
CA LEU A 697 -28.73 8.68 -28.73
C LEU A 697 -29.42 8.55 -27.36
N LEU A 698 -28.71 8.03 -26.37
CA LEU A 698 -29.17 8.15 -24.97
C LEU A 698 -29.11 9.62 -24.53
N PRO A 699 -29.94 10.06 -23.56
CA PRO A 699 -29.98 11.44 -23.08
C PRO A 699 -28.65 12.02 -22.55
N ASN A 700 -27.62 11.18 -22.37
CA ASN A 700 -26.30 11.53 -21.81
C ASN A 700 -25.11 11.37 -22.80
N GLU A 701 -25.30 11.60 -24.10
CA GLU A 701 -24.23 11.70 -25.11
C GLU A 701 -23.35 10.43 -25.33
N ALA A 702 -23.85 9.23 -25.04
CA ALA A 702 -23.23 7.98 -25.50
C ALA A 702 -23.88 7.52 -26.83
N THR A 703 -23.06 7.34 -27.86
CA THR A 703 -23.45 6.73 -29.15
C THR A 703 -23.16 5.23 -29.10
N PHE A 704 -24.16 4.40 -29.36
CA PHE A 704 -24.02 2.94 -29.44
C PHE A 704 -24.05 2.49 -30.91
N GLU A 705 -23.03 1.76 -31.35
CA GLU A 705 -23.09 0.93 -32.56
C GLU A 705 -23.48 -0.49 -32.14
N LEU A 706 -24.69 -0.92 -32.51
CA LEU A 706 -25.14 -2.31 -32.35
C LEU A 706 -24.46 -3.18 -33.44
N ASP A 707 -23.72 -4.22 -33.04
CA ASP A 707 -23.01 -5.11 -33.97
C ASP A 707 -23.98 -6.04 -34.74
N GLU A 708 -23.63 -6.43 -35.97
CA GLU A 708 -24.49 -7.09 -36.98
C GLU A 708 -24.94 -8.54 -36.63
N ALA A 709 -24.75 -9.00 -35.40
CA ALA A 709 -25.02 -10.37 -34.97
C ALA A 709 -26.31 -10.52 -34.13
N MET A 710 -27.41 -9.90 -34.54
CA MET A 710 -28.72 -10.14 -33.91
C MET A 710 -29.25 -11.53 -34.27
N GLN A 711 -29.16 -12.47 -33.33
CA GLN A 711 -29.94 -13.71 -33.39
C GLN A 711 -31.42 -13.36 -33.27
N VAL A 712 -32.22 -13.89 -34.19
CA VAL A 712 -33.69 -13.81 -34.14
C VAL A 712 -34.16 -14.59 -32.91
N VAL A 713 -34.42 -13.91 -31.80
CA VAL A 713 -35.11 -14.50 -30.64
C VAL A 713 -36.61 -14.48 -30.96
N LEU A 714 -37.21 -15.66 -31.13
CA LEU A 714 -38.64 -15.81 -31.37
C LEU A 714 -39.42 -15.49 -30.09
N THR A 715 -40.24 -14.43 -30.11
CA THR A 715 -41.00 -13.93 -28.95
C THR A 715 -42.38 -14.58 -28.82
N ARG A 716 -42.49 -15.91 -28.74
CA ARG A 716 -43.82 -16.56 -28.60
C ARG A 716 -44.24 -16.77 -27.15
N ARG A 717 -44.67 -15.78 -26.39
CA ARG A 717 -45.10 -16.03 -24.99
C ARG A 717 -46.12 -17.21 -24.93
N ALA A 718 -45.95 -18.16 -24.01
CA ALA A 718 -46.80 -19.36 -23.81
C ALA A 718 -46.76 -20.54 -24.78
N LEU A 719 -45.79 -20.64 -25.70
CA LEU A 719 -45.28 -21.99 -26.04
C LEU A 719 -44.19 -22.37 -25.04
N ASN A 720 -44.08 -23.66 -24.72
CA ASN A 720 -43.05 -24.15 -23.81
C ASN A 720 -41.65 -23.86 -24.38
N GLY A 721 -40.93 -22.86 -23.84
CA GLY A 721 -39.55 -22.52 -24.22
C GLY A 721 -39.37 -21.17 -24.92
N THR A 722 -40.07 -20.11 -24.49
CA THR A 722 -40.19 -18.84 -25.23
C THR A 722 -39.82 -17.61 -24.41
N SER A 723 -39.53 -16.49 -25.09
CA SER A 723 -39.05 -15.25 -24.49
C SER A 723 -40.00 -14.06 -24.59
N ASP A 724 -39.96 -13.17 -23.60
CA ASP A 724 -40.66 -11.89 -23.52
C ASP A 724 -39.88 -10.70 -24.11
N GLY A 725 -38.75 -10.97 -24.77
CA GLY A 725 -37.92 -9.99 -25.46
C GLY A 725 -36.51 -9.90 -24.89
N VAL A 726 -35.63 -9.20 -25.61
CA VAL A 726 -34.26 -8.93 -25.17
C VAL A 726 -34.23 -7.63 -24.37
N TYR A 727 -33.64 -7.69 -23.18
CA TYR A 727 -33.45 -6.58 -22.27
C TYR A 727 -31.97 -6.19 -22.25
N LEU A 728 -31.69 -4.89 -22.37
CA LEU A 728 -30.41 -4.31 -21.99
C LEU A 728 -30.59 -3.64 -20.63
N VAL A 729 -29.84 -4.07 -19.62
CA VAL A 729 -29.93 -3.53 -18.25
C VAL A 729 -28.59 -3.03 -17.73
N GLY A 730 -28.61 -2.19 -16.71
CA GLY A 730 -27.41 -1.85 -15.94
C GLY A 730 -26.99 -3.00 -15.00
N THR A 731 -25.68 -3.23 -14.89
CA THR A 731 -25.10 -4.28 -14.02
C THR A 731 -24.88 -3.82 -12.59
N GLY A 732 -25.13 -2.54 -12.30
CA GLY A 732 -24.82 -1.89 -11.02
C GLY A 732 -23.36 -1.45 -10.88
N GLU A 733 -22.53 -1.61 -11.92
CA GLU A 733 -21.15 -1.12 -11.92
C GLU A 733 -21.07 0.41 -11.80
N ASN A 734 -22.03 1.12 -12.38
CA ASN A 734 -22.11 2.58 -12.37
C ASN A 734 -22.79 3.15 -11.11
N GLY A 735 -23.34 2.30 -10.24
CA GLY A 735 -24.06 2.67 -9.02
C GLY A 735 -25.10 1.61 -8.64
N PRO A 736 -25.45 1.44 -7.36
CA PRO A 736 -26.46 0.46 -6.94
C PRO A 736 -27.83 0.68 -7.60
N GLU A 737 -28.21 1.93 -7.85
CA GLU A 737 -29.46 2.32 -8.53
C GLU A 737 -29.54 1.88 -10.00
N ASP A 738 -28.40 1.60 -10.63
CA ASP A 738 -28.31 1.15 -12.03
C ASP A 738 -28.57 -0.37 -12.15
N PHE A 739 -28.60 -1.10 -11.03
CA PHE A 739 -28.72 -2.54 -11.03
C PHE A 739 -30.10 -3.00 -11.54
N ALA A 740 -30.10 -3.79 -12.62
CA ALA A 740 -31.28 -4.32 -13.31
C ALA A 740 -32.23 -3.26 -13.88
N ASP A 741 -31.80 -1.99 -13.92
CA ASP A 741 -32.56 -0.91 -14.55
C ASP A 741 -32.54 -1.07 -16.07
N ILE A 742 -33.71 -1.13 -16.69
CA ILE A 742 -33.89 -1.36 -18.12
C ILE A 742 -33.47 -0.10 -18.88
N LYS A 743 -32.47 -0.24 -19.74
CA LYS A 743 -32.02 0.81 -20.66
C LYS A 743 -32.72 0.70 -22.01
N LEU A 744 -32.87 -0.51 -22.52
CA LEU A 744 -33.55 -0.80 -23.78
C LEU A 744 -34.34 -2.12 -23.65
N TRP A 745 -35.50 -2.17 -24.30
CA TRP A 745 -36.24 -3.41 -24.54
C TRP A 745 -36.44 -3.58 -26.04
N GLN A 746 -36.07 -4.75 -26.57
CA GLN A 746 -36.03 -5.02 -28.01
C GLN A 746 -35.21 -3.99 -28.82
N GLY A 747 -34.19 -3.39 -28.19
CA GLY A 747 -33.30 -2.41 -28.81
C GLY A 747 -33.80 -0.97 -28.82
N GLU A 748 -35.00 -0.70 -28.27
CA GLU A 748 -35.59 0.64 -28.22
C GLU A 748 -35.73 1.13 -26.76
N PRO A 749 -35.56 2.44 -26.50
CA PRO A 749 -35.76 3.04 -25.18
C PRO A 749 -37.25 3.34 -24.88
N PHE A 750 -38.09 3.25 -25.90
CA PHE A 750 -39.54 3.38 -25.82
C PHE A 750 -40.20 2.09 -26.28
N HIS A 751 -41.45 1.87 -25.88
CA HIS A 751 -42.23 0.77 -26.44
C HIS A 751 -42.28 0.88 -27.98
N TYR A 752 -41.88 -0.15 -28.72
CA TYR A 752 -41.67 -0.06 -30.18
C TYR A 752 -42.93 0.32 -31.00
N LYS A 753 -44.15 0.05 -30.47
CA LYS A 753 -45.42 0.52 -31.08
C LYS A 753 -45.75 1.98 -30.77
N GLU A 754 -45.09 2.57 -29.77
CA GLU A 754 -45.43 3.87 -29.18
C GLU A 754 -46.95 4.06 -29.02
N PRO A 755 -47.67 3.13 -28.35
CA PRO A 755 -49.13 3.14 -28.33
C PRO A 755 -49.71 4.33 -27.56
N TRP A 756 -48.90 5.07 -26.80
CA TRP A 756 -49.34 6.19 -25.99
C TRP A 756 -49.02 7.53 -26.63
N ARG A 757 -49.76 8.57 -26.24
CA ARG A 757 -49.76 9.87 -26.94
C ARG A 757 -48.50 10.72 -26.74
N THR A 758 -47.70 10.41 -25.73
CA THR A 758 -46.52 11.20 -25.36
C THR A 758 -45.33 10.30 -25.12
N ASP A 759 -44.15 10.78 -25.46
CA ASP A 759 -42.88 10.09 -25.23
C ASP A 759 -42.74 9.69 -23.75
N GLU A 760 -43.13 10.58 -22.83
CA GLU A 760 -43.14 10.34 -21.37
C GLU A 760 -43.93 9.09 -20.97
N CYS A 761 -45.01 8.78 -21.68
CA CYS A 761 -45.88 7.64 -21.38
C CYS A 761 -45.46 6.37 -22.12
N ASN A 762 -44.70 6.52 -23.20
CA ASN A 762 -44.02 5.43 -23.89
C ASN A 762 -42.66 5.04 -23.25
N MET A 763 -42.18 5.81 -22.26
CA MET A 763 -40.92 5.53 -21.55
C MET A 763 -40.94 4.21 -20.81
N ILE A 764 -39.86 3.45 -20.98
CA ILE A 764 -39.56 2.23 -20.24
C ILE A 764 -38.70 2.63 -19.03
N ASN A 765 -39.23 2.46 -17.83
CA ASN A 765 -38.60 2.87 -16.58
C ASN A 765 -38.50 1.69 -15.63
N GLY A 766 -37.38 1.62 -14.89
CA GLY A 766 -37.18 0.65 -13.81
C GLY A 766 -36.82 -0.74 -14.31
N THR A 767 -37.19 -1.76 -13.54
CA THR A 767 -36.79 -3.15 -13.81
C THR A 767 -37.91 -3.96 -14.47
N ASP A 768 -37.62 -5.22 -14.81
CA ASP A 768 -38.63 -6.16 -15.31
C ASP A 768 -39.54 -6.73 -14.19
N GLY A 769 -39.33 -6.28 -12.94
CA GLY A 769 -40.07 -6.69 -11.75
C GLY A 769 -39.59 -8.01 -11.12
N THR A 770 -38.60 -8.69 -11.70
CA THR A 770 -38.04 -9.94 -11.14
C THR A 770 -37.00 -9.67 -10.05
N ILE A 771 -36.30 -8.54 -10.16
CA ILE A 771 -35.30 -8.06 -9.20
C ILE A 771 -35.31 -6.54 -9.16
N PHE A 772 -34.87 -5.96 -8.04
CA PHE A 772 -34.82 -4.53 -7.81
C PHE A 772 -33.40 -4.11 -7.38
N PRO A 773 -33.02 -2.83 -7.55
CA PRO A 773 -31.80 -2.27 -6.99
C PRO A 773 -31.69 -2.54 -5.48
N PRO A 774 -30.48 -2.76 -4.92
CA PRO A 774 -30.28 -2.89 -3.48
C PRO A 774 -30.42 -1.53 -2.77
N TYR A 775 -30.59 -1.56 -1.43
CA TYR A 775 -30.72 -0.37 -0.57
C TYR A 775 -32.04 0.38 -0.76
N VAL A 776 -33.13 -0.36 -0.89
CA VAL A 776 -34.48 0.21 -1.01
C VAL A 776 -34.96 0.66 0.37
N ASP A 777 -35.60 1.82 0.43
CA ASP A 777 -36.15 2.38 1.66
C ASP A 777 -37.62 2.81 1.51
N GLU A 778 -38.23 3.25 2.62
CA GLU A 778 -39.63 3.71 2.66
C GLU A 778 -39.93 4.90 1.73
N ASN A 779 -38.92 5.63 1.27
CA ASN A 779 -39.07 6.79 0.37
C ASN A 779 -38.86 6.42 -1.10
N SER A 780 -38.49 5.17 -1.39
CA SER A 780 -38.17 4.70 -2.73
C SER A 780 -39.44 4.56 -3.58
N ILE A 781 -39.36 4.98 -4.85
CA ILE A 781 -40.40 4.73 -5.85
C ILE A 781 -39.83 3.71 -6.83
N LEU A 782 -40.47 2.55 -6.92
CA LEU A 782 -39.96 1.43 -7.71
C LEU A 782 -40.71 1.35 -9.02
N TYR A 783 -40.03 1.59 -10.14
CA TYR A 783 -40.63 1.43 -11.46
C TYR A 783 -40.50 -0.02 -11.95
N VAL A 784 -41.55 -0.50 -12.60
CA VAL A 784 -41.61 -1.82 -13.24
C VAL A 784 -42.18 -1.66 -14.63
N PHE A 785 -41.50 -2.23 -15.61
CA PHE A 785 -42.01 -2.37 -16.97
C PHE A 785 -42.28 -3.85 -17.27
N THR A 786 -43.51 -4.15 -17.68
CA THR A 786 -43.85 -5.45 -18.27
C THR A 786 -44.48 -5.25 -19.65
N PRO A 787 -44.07 -6.03 -20.65
CA PRO A 787 -44.67 -6.01 -21.99
C PRO A 787 -46.19 -6.26 -21.99
N ASP A 788 -46.74 -6.89 -20.94
CA ASP A 788 -48.19 -7.16 -20.84
C ASP A 788 -49.02 -5.91 -20.54
N LEU A 789 -48.42 -4.95 -19.82
CA LEU A 789 -49.06 -3.67 -19.51
C LEU A 789 -48.87 -2.64 -20.62
N CYS A 790 -47.92 -2.89 -21.54
CA CYS A 790 -47.49 -1.95 -22.57
C CYS A 790 -46.99 -0.60 -22.03
N ARG A 791 -46.77 -0.47 -20.72
CA ARG A 791 -46.31 0.75 -20.05
C ARG A 791 -45.55 0.42 -18.77
N SER A 792 -44.76 1.39 -18.34
CA SER A 792 -44.16 1.39 -17.00
C SER A 792 -45.21 1.76 -15.94
N VAL A 793 -45.17 1.06 -14.81
CA VAL A 793 -45.94 1.36 -13.60
C VAL A 793 -44.97 1.57 -12.44
N TYR A 794 -45.43 2.22 -11.37
CA TYR A 794 -44.61 2.42 -10.19
C TYR A 794 -45.29 1.90 -8.92
N LEU A 795 -44.45 1.45 -7.99
CA LEU A 795 -44.85 0.93 -6.70
C LEU A 795 -44.39 1.89 -5.60
N THR A 796 -45.24 2.06 -4.59
CA THR A 796 -44.96 2.90 -3.41
C THR A 796 -45.05 2.08 -2.13
N TYR A 797 -44.28 2.49 -1.14
CA TYR A 797 -44.22 1.81 0.16
C TYR A 797 -45.58 1.86 0.87
N GLU A 798 -46.00 0.72 1.41
CA GLU A 798 -47.22 0.59 2.22
C GLU A 798 -46.89 0.40 3.70
N GLN A 799 -46.06 -0.59 4.02
CA GLN A 799 -45.79 -1.00 5.41
C GLN A 799 -44.58 -1.93 5.53
N ASP A 800 -44.05 -2.04 6.75
CA ASP A 800 -43.06 -3.06 7.09
C ASP A 800 -43.71 -4.44 7.20
N VAL A 801 -42.98 -5.47 6.78
CA VAL A 801 -43.40 -6.88 6.85
C VAL A 801 -42.27 -7.74 7.41
N GLU A 802 -42.63 -8.90 7.98
CA GLU A 802 -41.67 -9.90 8.43
C GLU A 802 -42.02 -11.25 7.80
N LEU A 803 -41.14 -11.73 6.91
CA LEU A 803 -41.31 -13.00 6.20
C LEU A 803 -40.30 -14.02 6.71
N GLN A 804 -40.80 -15.04 7.43
CA GLN A 804 -39.99 -16.13 7.98
C GLN A 804 -38.79 -15.66 8.84
N GLY A 805 -38.94 -14.54 9.55
CA GLY A 805 -37.88 -13.94 10.38
C GLY A 805 -36.96 -12.96 9.64
N THR A 806 -37.27 -12.64 8.38
CA THR A 806 -36.55 -11.65 7.57
C THR A 806 -37.39 -10.37 7.51
N PRO A 807 -36.86 -9.21 7.91
CA PRO A 807 -37.53 -7.94 7.73
C PRO A 807 -37.63 -7.60 6.24
N GLY A 808 -38.74 -7.03 5.83
CA GLY A 808 -38.95 -6.55 4.47
C GLY A 808 -39.85 -5.33 4.43
N LEU A 809 -39.87 -4.65 3.30
CA LEU A 809 -40.72 -3.51 3.00
C LEU A 809 -41.73 -3.91 1.93
N ARG A 810 -43.02 -3.70 2.21
CA ARG A 810 -44.09 -3.95 1.24
C ARG A 810 -44.27 -2.75 0.34
N PHE A 811 -44.16 -2.96 -0.96
CA PHE A 811 -44.49 -2.01 -2.01
C PHE A 811 -45.76 -2.45 -2.73
N ILE A 812 -46.65 -1.51 -3.01
CA ILE A 812 -47.94 -1.75 -3.68
C ILE A 812 -48.03 -0.91 -4.95
N VAL A 813 -48.83 -1.32 -5.92
CA VAL A 813 -49.13 -0.45 -7.07
C VAL A 813 -49.84 0.80 -6.55
N ASP A 814 -49.27 1.96 -6.87
CA ASP A 814 -49.81 3.22 -6.38
C ASP A 814 -51.21 3.45 -6.99
N PRO A 815 -52.22 3.85 -6.18
CA PRO A 815 -53.56 4.12 -6.70
C PRO A 815 -53.60 5.14 -7.85
N ASP A 816 -52.65 6.07 -7.90
CA ASP A 816 -52.57 7.08 -8.96
C ASP A 816 -52.23 6.48 -10.35
N VAL A 817 -51.68 5.26 -10.42
CA VAL A 817 -51.25 4.60 -11.68
C VAL A 817 -52.43 4.38 -12.64
N LEU A 818 -53.59 4.00 -12.10
CA LEU A 818 -54.83 3.76 -12.85
C LEU A 818 -55.94 4.76 -12.48
N GLU A 819 -55.62 5.87 -11.82
CA GLU A 819 -56.61 6.88 -11.45
C GLU A 819 -57.21 7.59 -12.68
N ASP A 820 -58.44 8.06 -12.53
CA ASP A 820 -59.19 8.76 -13.58
C ASP A 820 -58.35 9.89 -14.20
N PRO A 821 -58.20 9.97 -15.54
CA PRO A 821 -57.45 11.03 -16.20
C PRO A 821 -57.97 12.45 -15.96
N GLU A 822 -59.21 12.61 -15.46
CA GLU A 822 -59.72 13.90 -14.99
C GLU A 822 -59.21 14.29 -13.59
N ILE A 823 -58.85 13.30 -12.76
CA ILE A 823 -58.31 13.48 -11.41
C ILE A 823 -56.78 13.53 -11.48
N ASN A 824 -56.15 12.51 -12.06
CA ASN A 824 -54.72 12.48 -12.34
C ASN A 824 -54.46 12.83 -13.81
N LEU A 825 -54.18 14.11 -14.08
CA LEU A 825 -53.94 14.61 -15.43
C LEU A 825 -52.77 13.92 -16.15
N ALA A 826 -51.83 13.31 -15.42
CA ALA A 826 -50.73 12.55 -16.00
C ALA A 826 -51.23 11.32 -16.77
N ASN A 827 -52.38 10.76 -16.39
CA ASN A 827 -52.91 9.56 -17.04
C ASN A 827 -53.59 9.84 -18.40
N LYS A 828 -53.77 11.12 -18.80
CA LYS A 828 -54.40 11.48 -20.08
C LYS A 828 -53.65 10.99 -21.32
N CYS A 829 -52.36 10.75 -21.20
CA CYS A 829 -51.53 10.23 -22.29
C CYS A 829 -51.78 8.74 -22.58
N PHE A 830 -52.34 7.99 -21.62
CA PHE A 830 -52.67 6.56 -21.75
C PHE A 830 -54.08 6.32 -22.29
N CYS A 831 -54.80 7.39 -22.66
CA CYS A 831 -56.08 7.28 -23.34
C CYS A 831 -55.87 7.00 -24.82
N LEU A 832 -56.83 6.31 -25.44
CA LEU A 832 -56.83 5.99 -26.87
C LEU A 832 -56.63 7.23 -27.73
N SER A 833 -56.02 7.06 -28.90
CA SER A 833 -55.66 8.12 -29.86
C SER A 833 -56.83 9.06 -30.20
N ASP A 834 -58.06 8.55 -30.26
CA ASP A 834 -59.30 9.27 -30.60
C ASP A 834 -59.78 10.30 -29.55
N GLY A 835 -59.32 10.19 -28.29
CA GLY A 835 -59.72 11.06 -27.19
C GLY A 835 -60.30 10.32 -26.01
N THR A 836 -60.64 9.04 -26.20
CA THR A 836 -61.47 8.27 -25.29
C THR A 836 -60.64 7.78 -24.11
N CYS A 837 -61.04 8.19 -22.91
CA CYS A 837 -60.47 7.76 -21.64
C CYS A 837 -61.52 6.94 -20.89
N LEU A 838 -61.14 5.76 -20.42
CA LEU A 838 -61.94 5.02 -19.44
C LEU A 838 -61.75 5.63 -18.03
N LYS A 839 -62.72 5.41 -17.14
CA LYS A 839 -62.65 5.88 -15.74
C LYS A 839 -61.60 5.12 -14.93
N ALA A 840 -61.37 5.57 -13.70
CA ALA A 840 -60.43 4.96 -12.75
C ALA A 840 -60.48 3.42 -12.69
N GLY A 841 -59.29 2.83 -12.54
CA GLY A 841 -58.96 1.42 -12.29
C GLY A 841 -58.99 0.49 -13.50
N VAL A 842 -59.07 1.03 -14.72
CA VAL A 842 -58.95 0.28 -15.97
C VAL A 842 -57.97 0.94 -16.93
N LEU A 843 -57.31 0.13 -17.76
CA LEU A 843 -56.42 0.57 -18.83
C LEU A 843 -56.83 -0.11 -20.14
N ASP A 844 -57.13 0.68 -21.15
CA ASP A 844 -57.44 0.17 -22.49
C ASP A 844 -56.14 -0.18 -23.22
N LEU A 845 -56.00 -1.43 -23.64
CA LEU A 845 -54.82 -1.94 -24.35
C LEU A 845 -55.08 -2.17 -25.84
N SER A 846 -56.21 -1.69 -26.37
CA SER A 846 -56.63 -2.00 -27.74
C SER A 846 -55.61 -1.56 -28.79
N GLU A 847 -54.99 -0.40 -28.63
CA GLU A 847 -53.95 0.09 -29.56
C GLU A 847 -52.60 -0.62 -29.38
N CYS A 848 -52.32 -1.18 -28.19
CA CYS A 848 -51.08 -1.91 -27.98
C CYS A 848 -51.17 -3.36 -28.49
N ARG A 849 -52.30 -4.02 -28.23
CA ARG A 849 -52.51 -5.45 -28.45
C ARG A 849 -53.32 -5.74 -29.70
N ASP A 850 -53.77 -4.71 -30.41
CA ASP A 850 -54.60 -4.81 -31.62
C ASP A 850 -55.88 -5.66 -31.41
N ILE A 851 -56.33 -5.82 -30.16
CA ILE A 851 -57.52 -6.58 -29.75
C ILE A 851 -58.27 -5.77 -28.67
N PRO A 852 -59.60 -5.83 -28.55
CA PRO A 852 -60.39 -5.04 -27.60
C PRO A 852 -60.23 -5.57 -26.17
N LEU A 853 -59.04 -5.34 -25.60
CA LEU A 853 -58.60 -5.82 -24.30
C LEU A 853 -58.48 -4.63 -23.35
N VAL A 854 -59.16 -4.75 -22.21
CA VAL A 854 -59.06 -3.79 -21.11
C VAL A 854 -58.47 -4.51 -19.91
N MET A 855 -57.39 -3.96 -19.36
CA MET A 855 -56.79 -4.47 -18.13
C MET A 855 -57.38 -3.76 -16.90
N SER A 856 -57.58 -4.52 -15.83
CA SER A 856 -57.88 -3.99 -14.50
C SER A 856 -57.21 -4.83 -13.42
N MET A 857 -57.19 -4.32 -12.19
CA MET A 857 -56.93 -5.18 -11.03
C MET A 857 -58.09 -6.17 -10.84
N PRO A 858 -57.87 -7.33 -10.21
CA PRO A 858 -58.90 -8.35 -10.06
C PRO A 858 -60.19 -7.81 -9.43
N HIS A 859 -61.33 -8.18 -10.00
CA HIS A 859 -62.67 -7.68 -9.64
C HIS A 859 -62.81 -6.13 -9.69
N PHE A 860 -62.01 -5.45 -10.51
CA PHE A 860 -61.94 -4.00 -10.56
C PHE A 860 -61.60 -3.36 -9.20
N TYR A 861 -60.68 -3.99 -8.44
CA TYR A 861 -60.10 -3.35 -7.26
C TYR A 861 -59.46 -1.99 -7.65
N LEU A 862 -59.76 -0.92 -6.91
CA LEU A 862 -59.46 0.48 -7.27
C LEU A 862 -60.20 1.03 -8.51
N GLY A 863 -61.10 0.25 -9.10
CA GLY A 863 -61.95 0.67 -10.22
C GLY A 863 -63.19 1.46 -9.80
N SER A 864 -63.74 2.19 -10.78
CA SER A 864 -65.04 2.87 -10.61
C SER A 864 -66.17 1.85 -10.37
N GLU A 865 -67.08 2.18 -9.45
CA GLU A 865 -68.20 1.30 -9.05
C GLU A 865 -69.08 0.86 -10.23
N GLU A 866 -69.13 1.66 -11.30
CA GLU A 866 -69.92 1.35 -12.49
C GLU A 866 -69.47 0.08 -13.24
N TYR A 867 -68.24 -0.39 -13.05
CA TYR A 867 -67.73 -1.58 -13.72
C TYR A 867 -68.14 -2.90 -13.03
N PHE A 868 -68.41 -2.86 -11.72
CA PHE A 868 -68.65 -4.07 -10.91
C PHE A 868 -69.93 -4.03 -10.08
N ASN A 869 -70.76 -2.99 -10.22
CA ASN A 869 -72.08 -2.95 -9.60
C ASN A 869 -72.95 -4.10 -10.13
N GLU A 870 -73.73 -4.75 -9.26
CA GLU A 870 -74.64 -5.86 -9.60
C GLU A 870 -75.64 -5.54 -10.72
N SER A 871 -75.91 -4.25 -10.97
CA SER A 871 -76.73 -3.79 -12.10
C SER A 871 -76.04 -3.87 -13.47
N VAL A 872 -74.73 -4.10 -13.49
CA VAL A 872 -73.88 -4.17 -14.69
C VAL A 872 -73.27 -5.56 -14.83
N VAL A 873 -72.73 -6.14 -13.75
CA VAL A 873 -72.20 -7.52 -13.70
C VAL A 873 -72.41 -8.11 -12.31
N GLU A 874 -73.00 -9.30 -12.21
CA GLU A 874 -73.15 -10.04 -10.95
C GLU A 874 -71.95 -10.98 -10.75
N GLY A 875 -71.47 -11.10 -9.50
CA GLY A 875 -70.38 -12.02 -9.12
C GLY A 875 -69.00 -11.37 -8.98
N LEU A 876 -68.92 -10.04 -9.00
CA LEU A 876 -67.68 -9.30 -8.77
C LEU A 876 -67.66 -8.66 -7.37
N GLU A 877 -66.61 -8.96 -6.58
CA GLU A 877 -66.44 -8.41 -5.23
C GLU A 877 -65.00 -7.91 -5.00
N PRO A 878 -64.69 -6.63 -5.26
CA PRO A 878 -63.35 -6.10 -5.03
C PRO A 878 -62.97 -6.13 -3.55
N ARG A 879 -61.86 -6.80 -3.21
CA ARG A 879 -61.33 -6.90 -1.84
C ARG A 879 -59.83 -6.64 -1.84
N LYS A 880 -59.37 -5.73 -0.97
CA LYS A 880 -57.95 -5.38 -0.86
C LYS A 880 -57.10 -6.61 -0.52
N GLU A 881 -57.54 -7.42 0.43
CA GLU A 881 -56.77 -8.56 0.94
C GLU A 881 -56.50 -9.64 -0.10
N TRP A 882 -57.29 -9.69 -1.17
CA TRP A 882 -57.21 -10.72 -2.20
C TRP A 882 -56.70 -10.17 -3.54
N HIS A 883 -56.97 -8.90 -3.85
CA HIS A 883 -56.79 -8.34 -5.19
C HIS A 883 -55.74 -7.23 -5.27
N GLN A 884 -55.12 -6.84 -4.13
CA GLN A 884 -54.01 -5.91 -4.14
C GLN A 884 -52.75 -6.57 -4.71
N THR A 885 -52.14 -5.89 -5.67
CA THR A 885 -50.80 -6.26 -6.18
C THR A 885 -49.75 -5.65 -5.25
N PHE A 886 -48.87 -6.50 -4.71
CA PHE A 886 -47.78 -6.08 -3.83
C PHE A 886 -46.52 -6.91 -4.07
N VAL A 887 -45.37 -6.35 -3.68
CA VAL A 887 -44.08 -7.04 -3.57
C VAL A 887 -43.46 -6.73 -2.22
N ASP A 888 -42.93 -7.75 -1.55
CA ASP A 888 -42.23 -7.61 -0.27
C ASP A 888 -40.72 -7.74 -0.54
N LEU A 889 -39.97 -6.65 -0.34
CA LEU A 889 -38.54 -6.56 -0.66
C LEU A 889 -37.68 -6.51 0.59
N GLU A 890 -36.52 -7.14 0.55
CA GLU A 890 -35.49 -6.95 1.58
C GLU A 890 -34.80 -5.59 1.33
N PRO A 891 -34.77 -4.68 2.32
CA PRO A 891 -34.26 -3.31 2.15
C PRO A 891 -32.75 -3.24 1.88
#